data_AF-A0A7D3VNN1-F1
#
_entry.id   AF-A0A7D3VNN1-F1
#
_cell.length_a   1.000
_cell.length_b   1.000
_cell.length_c   1.000
_cell.angle_alpha   90.00
_cell.angle_beta   90.00
_cell.angle_gamma   90.00
#
_symmetry.space_group_name_H-M   'P 1'
#
loop_
_entity.id
_entity.type
_entity.pdbx_description
1 polymer ?
#
loop_
_entity_poly.entity_id
_entity_poly.type
_entity_poly.pdbx_seq_one_letter_code
_entity_poly.pdbx_strand_id
1 'polypeptide(L)'
;MIGRSGREWTIRAGQWRPGHLRPHDGTRPHQVDLVNDASGNTFGALRRFADRRERADALALLGIGGPAVPALLDLVDAAESPPAVITAWAPGRSKVPLDQLIEPDDLLAQLHAGRRWKPAAALRLLVPLGDALDRFAERGFVPLELSPDHLVENGGGIRLVGLGRHLYRPAEGRLPDVSGMSLPTTHMLCGAMPGPDSGPAAWREAQVGMLLRLAGWMCGGLAPGSWGVIDGTGQDEYLRASGFASVPALVPGRLAETLASAAAVERTAEAERRVRSASCVVLFDEAACRSSHETRDEWKRSLVGERLSASVIEVAKDRIRVEVAADGAERWPFNVYWRDTPEGDRKGSRFVDLTASYRVGSTVTVVVSSVRPMSAKVVAGTGVRARARRSVPQVQVNPESVRLGLLEEHGPDVLAVAALPAHRQASAMAALLSGAGWLLLEPDRFGDVLATVRRLAPSARIVVAGRAGSRLAAALPPDHDEILPGRARGPRIAGRSADALPYLNDPDLNAYTAEVLNGQGGAAFRRRTFAPGWALALNDDTFEYRRNRAGKDQGRQLRTELDEITALYGADTELLLRIVDMRARPGLRSEHWHQMRVRLSDAASVLLGMPPSGTLRKDLMHALLTRTTDNLHDDVTLRLLPVAPRLAQIYEPELRLGDLPLQELLYTREGVRRLGLLGRIATALPGYPVASLLDAVEPLEQPLVDALLDVPAPSLQFLVGRLGSDRLFEVLRPFIDGPDLDLLGQYTPTAWRLLLEGLRQPEHLTALGLGWALVVERDPDGAVDARALLEIARQAGVEARYAVRALLETPTAQWPRLLASPAASAGWLRTFGRLDLAPVLDAFPDVADLLPRFSAQALRAAASAGLRAGLLEILERFAARAGVAAGDVVAGFLNVGAMADDAPVFATEAAAAWAAAELAAGVALDDVLATLIEDPGRLRAWLVEGENLPREVLSGVLGARPRSLGVGRTEGVALVALLEARPALLPLVRDLVFPSQRLHLLRLAADHPDWNLARQTVRDALPGLLDHPAAERILGLMIGEDLTFAQARVAVDRDLDDSGRALLRTLGPLAPDDDLFAVASRYGAATARDVAVLQQTRPGAAVAVASWGDRWLPLLAGPHGAPIAALLAQFPCPSPAVSAWLRAAGQDGLTELGRHGRALLDLVDQADPHPQDAKLLGDLLQLGGGPAAYHLIVEHGLPQRLWPEVVALSDRPAEDVLLALWSSDGWNPTPVTPQY
;
A
#
# COMPACT_ATOMS: atom_id res chain seq x y z
N MET A 1 0.99 -29.39 10.33
CA MET A 1 2.19 -29.22 9.47
C MET A 1 3.43 -29.28 10.35
N ILE A 2 4.50 -29.95 9.93
CA ILE A 2 5.75 -30.03 10.73
C ILE A 2 6.79 -29.11 10.09
N GLY A 3 7.37 -28.20 10.87
CA GLY A 3 8.46 -27.36 10.42
C GLY A 3 9.83 -28.01 10.62
N ARG A 4 10.88 -27.46 10.00
CA ARG A 4 12.28 -27.93 10.14
C ARG A 4 12.77 -27.89 11.58
N SER A 5 12.18 -27.05 12.45
CA SER A 5 12.48 -27.04 13.88
C SER A 5 12.00 -28.29 14.63
N GLY A 6 11.23 -29.16 13.97
CA GLY A 6 10.55 -30.31 14.59
C GLY A 6 9.25 -29.95 15.29
N ARG A 7 8.87 -28.67 15.32
CA ARG A 7 7.58 -28.22 15.88
C ARG A 7 6.43 -28.59 14.95
N GLU A 8 5.37 -29.10 15.56
CA GLU A 8 4.09 -29.29 14.91
C GLU A 8 3.24 -28.03 15.04
N TRP A 9 2.82 -27.51 13.88
CA TRP A 9 2.02 -26.32 13.73
C TRP A 9 0.61 -26.67 13.27
N THR A 10 -0.38 -26.16 14.00
CA THR A 10 -1.81 -26.28 13.70
C THR A 10 -2.38 -24.94 13.24
N ILE A 11 -3.21 -24.97 12.20
CA ILE A 11 -3.96 -23.79 11.73
C ILE A 11 -5.19 -23.62 12.63
N ARG A 12 -5.36 -22.46 13.27
CA ARG A 12 -6.46 -22.19 14.21
C ARG A 12 -7.59 -21.42 13.51
N ALA A 13 -8.49 -22.17 12.84
CA ALA A 13 -9.63 -21.66 12.07
C ALA A 13 -9.24 -20.70 10.95
N GLY A 14 -9.95 -20.74 9.82
CA GLY A 14 -9.76 -19.78 8.73
C GLY A 14 -10.21 -18.39 9.16
N GLN A 15 -9.41 -17.67 9.95
CA GLN A 15 -9.58 -16.24 10.12
C GLN A 15 -9.02 -15.58 8.86
N TRP A 16 -9.88 -15.50 7.85
CA TRP A 16 -9.62 -14.78 6.61
C TRP A 16 -9.55 -13.29 6.94
N ARG A 17 -8.34 -12.73 6.97
CA ARG A 17 -8.17 -11.28 7.12
C ARG A 17 -8.07 -10.65 5.75
N PRO A 18 -8.88 -9.62 5.43
CA PRO A 18 -8.68 -8.84 4.22
C PRO A 18 -7.35 -8.10 4.32
N GLY A 19 -6.47 -8.32 3.35
CA GLY A 19 -5.31 -7.47 3.11
C GLY A 19 -4.07 -7.81 3.91
N HIS A 20 -3.21 -8.66 3.33
CA HIS A 20 -1.76 -8.37 3.36
C HIS A 20 -1.06 -8.69 2.03
N LEU A 21 -1.75 -9.29 1.05
CA LEU A 21 -1.15 -9.70 -0.21
C LEU A 21 -2.26 -9.89 -1.27
N ARG A 22 -2.29 -9.06 -2.34
CA ARG A 22 -2.95 -9.44 -3.60
C ARG A 22 -1.98 -10.37 -4.38
N PRO A 23 -2.47 -11.42 -5.07
CA PRO A 23 -1.62 -12.32 -5.87
C PRO A 23 -0.92 -11.56 -7.00
N HIS A 24 0.18 -12.10 -7.52
CA HIS A 24 0.77 -11.64 -8.78
C HIS A 24 -0.16 -11.92 -9.98
N ASP A 25 -1.10 -12.87 -9.84
CA ASP A 25 -1.73 -13.53 -11.01
C ASP A 25 -3.28 -13.65 -10.94
N GLY A 26 -3.96 -12.83 -10.14
CA GLY A 26 -5.44 -12.80 -10.11
C GLY A 26 -6.16 -14.03 -9.51
N THR A 27 -5.43 -15.05 -9.03
CA THR A 27 -5.98 -16.28 -8.44
C THR A 27 -5.93 -16.25 -6.91
N ARG A 28 -7.05 -15.84 -6.26
CA ARG A 28 -7.31 -15.77 -4.79
C ARG A 28 -6.29 -14.94 -3.95
N PRO A 29 -6.74 -14.16 -2.94
CA PRO A 29 -5.83 -13.42 -2.05
C PRO A 29 -4.88 -14.38 -1.32
N HIS A 30 -3.57 -14.08 -1.24
CA HIS A 30 -2.64 -14.88 -0.44
C HIS A 30 -3.05 -14.75 1.03
N GLN A 31 -3.63 -15.83 1.55
CA GLN A 31 -4.05 -15.97 2.93
C GLN A 31 -2.81 -16.16 3.82
N VAL A 32 -2.56 -15.23 4.74
CA VAL A 32 -1.63 -15.45 5.85
C VAL A 32 -2.40 -16.20 6.93
N ASP A 33 -2.04 -17.46 7.17
CA ASP A 33 -2.71 -18.26 8.18
C ASP A 33 -2.05 -18.06 9.55
N LEU A 34 -2.87 -17.77 10.56
CA LEU A 34 -2.44 -17.82 11.94
C LEU A 34 -2.25 -19.28 12.37
N VAL A 35 -1.06 -19.56 12.87
CA VAL A 35 -0.67 -20.89 13.35
C VAL A 35 -0.25 -20.83 14.81
N ASN A 36 -0.51 -21.91 15.53
CA ASN A 36 0.02 -22.14 16.87
C ASN A 36 0.80 -23.46 16.89
N ASP A 37 1.78 -23.55 17.78
CA ASP A 37 2.37 -24.85 18.09
C ASP A 37 1.36 -25.74 18.85
N ALA A 38 1.58 -27.05 18.82
CA ALA A 38 0.73 -28.04 19.52
C ALA A 38 0.59 -27.77 21.03
N SER A 39 1.56 -27.06 21.64
CA SER A 39 1.52 -26.69 23.06
C SER A 39 0.67 -25.45 23.36
N GLY A 40 0.27 -24.69 22.34
CA GLY A 40 -0.47 -23.43 22.47
C GLY A 40 0.36 -22.27 23.05
N ASN A 41 1.70 -22.40 23.13
CA ASN A 41 2.57 -21.42 23.76
C ASN A 41 3.23 -20.46 22.76
N THR A 42 3.38 -20.89 21.50
CA THR A 42 3.97 -20.07 20.43
C THR A 42 2.95 -19.84 19.32
N PHE A 43 2.83 -18.59 18.90
CA PHE A 43 1.97 -18.15 17.80
C PHE A 43 2.80 -17.58 16.65
N GLY A 44 2.38 -17.87 15.43
CA GLY A 44 3.07 -17.45 14.22
C GLY A 44 2.14 -17.17 13.06
N ALA A 45 2.73 -16.61 12.01
CA ALA A 45 2.11 -16.31 10.73
C ALA A 45 2.73 -17.24 9.68
N LEU A 46 1.94 -18.12 9.08
CA LEU A 46 2.37 -18.98 7.99
C LEU A 46 2.29 -18.22 6.66
N ARG A 47 3.42 -18.13 5.98
CA ARG A 47 3.58 -17.43 4.71
C ARG A 47 4.05 -18.40 3.65
N ARG A 48 3.25 -18.55 2.58
CA ARG A 48 3.52 -19.45 1.45
C ARG A 48 4.10 -18.65 0.29
N PHE A 49 4.99 -19.28 -0.48
CA PHE A 49 5.65 -18.71 -1.65
C PHE A 49 5.36 -19.57 -2.89
N ALA A 50 5.43 -18.98 -4.08
CA ALA A 50 5.18 -19.71 -5.32
C ALA A 50 6.27 -20.77 -5.55
N ASP A 51 7.53 -20.42 -5.21
CA ASP A 51 8.66 -21.31 -5.35
C ASP A 51 9.71 -21.17 -4.22
N ARG A 52 10.72 -22.05 -4.26
CA ARG A 52 11.81 -22.06 -3.26
C ARG A 52 12.76 -20.86 -3.39
N ARG A 53 12.82 -20.21 -4.55
CA ARG A 53 13.67 -19.06 -4.82
C ARG A 53 13.10 -17.80 -4.18
N GLU A 54 11.81 -17.53 -4.36
CA GLU A 54 11.10 -16.44 -3.66
C GLU A 54 11.19 -16.61 -2.14
N ARG A 55 11.01 -17.84 -1.63
CA ARG A 55 11.22 -18.13 -0.20
C ARG A 55 12.65 -17.78 0.24
N ALA A 56 13.67 -18.12 -0.55
CA ALA A 56 15.07 -17.84 -0.21
C ALA A 56 15.36 -16.33 -0.18
N ASP A 57 14.82 -15.57 -1.12
CA ASP A 57 14.93 -14.11 -1.15
C ASP A 57 14.19 -13.46 0.05
N ALA A 58 13.01 -13.98 0.42
CA ALA A 58 12.31 -13.55 1.63
C ALA A 58 13.09 -13.86 2.92
N LEU A 59 13.77 -15.01 3.00
CA LEU A 59 14.66 -15.35 4.12
C LEU A 59 15.87 -14.42 4.18
N ALA A 60 16.42 -14.01 3.03
CA ALA A 60 17.51 -13.03 2.97
C ALA A 60 17.04 -11.68 3.52
N LEU A 61 15.84 -11.23 3.14
CA LEU A 61 15.24 -10.00 3.67
C LEU A 61 15.03 -10.12 5.20
N LEU A 62 14.49 -11.24 5.69
CA LEU A 62 14.35 -11.49 7.13
C LEU A 62 15.70 -11.43 7.87
N GLY A 63 16.76 -11.98 7.27
CA GLY A 63 18.10 -11.97 7.84
C GLY A 63 18.76 -10.59 7.93
N ILE A 64 18.34 -9.64 7.09
CA ILE A 64 18.90 -8.28 7.03
C ILE A 64 18.08 -7.28 7.87
N GLY A 65 16.76 -7.45 7.93
CA GLY A 65 15.83 -6.44 8.46
C GLY A 65 15.93 -6.19 9.96
N GLY A 66 16.56 -7.09 10.72
CA GLY A 66 16.76 -6.95 12.16
C GLY A 66 15.43 -6.73 12.91
N PRO A 67 15.30 -5.71 13.76
CA PRO A 67 14.05 -5.44 14.45
C PRO A 67 12.98 -4.86 13.54
N ALA A 68 13.20 -4.52 12.27
CA ALA A 68 12.13 -4.00 11.41
C ALA A 68 11.35 -5.09 10.68
N VAL A 69 11.68 -6.37 10.88
CA VAL A 69 11.01 -7.50 10.23
C VAL A 69 10.59 -8.55 11.28
N PRO A 70 9.55 -9.36 11.01
CA PRO A 70 9.17 -10.46 11.89
C PRO A 70 10.31 -11.46 12.13
N ALA A 71 10.43 -11.98 13.34
CA ALA A 71 11.39 -13.05 13.60
C ALA A 71 10.97 -14.35 12.89
N LEU A 72 11.91 -15.04 12.25
CA LEU A 72 11.68 -16.38 11.71
C LEU A 72 11.51 -17.37 12.87
N LEU A 73 10.38 -18.08 12.92
CA LEU A 73 10.10 -19.12 13.91
C LEU A 73 10.37 -20.52 13.36
N ASP A 74 10.02 -20.76 12.10
CA ASP A 74 10.20 -22.07 11.47
C ASP A 74 10.21 -21.98 9.94
N LEU A 75 10.67 -23.06 9.28
CA LEU A 75 10.64 -23.23 7.85
C LEU A 75 9.91 -24.53 7.50
N VAL A 76 8.91 -24.45 6.63
CA VAL A 76 8.11 -25.61 6.20
C VAL A 76 8.61 -26.04 4.82
N ASP A 77 9.07 -27.28 4.73
CA ASP A 77 9.76 -27.84 3.56
C ASP A 77 9.30 -29.27 3.25
N ALA A 78 7.99 -29.53 3.38
CA ALA A 78 7.42 -30.82 2.99
C ALA A 78 7.24 -30.89 1.47
N ALA A 79 7.56 -32.04 0.86
CA ALA A 79 7.48 -32.24 -0.58
C ALA A 79 6.06 -32.05 -1.15
N GLU A 80 5.04 -32.26 -0.32
CA GLU A 80 3.62 -32.20 -0.68
C GLU A 80 2.97 -30.83 -0.41
N SER A 81 3.75 -29.84 0.05
CA SER A 81 3.24 -28.50 0.39
C SER A 81 4.03 -27.39 -0.32
N PRO A 82 3.40 -26.26 -0.70
CA PRO A 82 4.10 -25.11 -1.24
C PRO A 82 5.16 -24.60 -0.24
N PRO A 83 6.32 -24.12 -0.73
CA PRO A 83 7.40 -23.65 0.14
C PRO A 83 6.90 -22.53 1.05
N ALA A 84 7.13 -22.66 2.36
CA ALA A 84 6.58 -21.72 3.34
C ALA A 84 7.53 -21.44 4.50
N VAL A 85 7.31 -20.32 5.17
CA VAL A 85 7.97 -19.94 6.42
C VAL A 85 6.93 -19.58 7.46
N ILE A 86 7.30 -19.74 8.72
CA ILE A 86 6.49 -19.30 9.86
C ILE A 86 7.26 -18.18 10.55
N THR A 87 6.67 -17.00 10.62
CA THR A 87 7.24 -15.85 11.33
C THR A 87 6.48 -15.54 12.61
N ALA A 88 7.08 -14.83 13.55
CA ALA A 88 6.37 -14.33 14.71
C ALA A 88 5.26 -13.36 14.26
N TRP A 89 4.06 -13.53 14.82
CA TRP A 89 2.94 -12.61 14.56
C TRP A 89 3.16 -11.27 15.26
N ALA A 90 3.42 -11.30 16.58
CA ALA A 90 3.59 -10.11 17.39
C ALA A 90 5.08 -9.77 17.66
N PRO A 91 5.46 -8.49 17.68
CA PRO A 91 6.75 -8.03 18.17
C PRO A 91 6.83 -8.17 19.71
N GLY A 92 7.12 -9.37 20.19
CA GLY A 92 7.62 -9.60 21.56
C GLY A 92 6.78 -9.12 22.74
N ARG A 93 5.83 -9.94 23.19
CA ARG A 93 5.66 -10.45 24.58
C ARG A 93 4.49 -11.43 24.58
N SER A 94 4.75 -12.68 24.99
CA SER A 94 3.88 -13.87 24.87
C SER A 94 2.63 -13.89 25.76
N LYS A 95 2.07 -12.73 26.16
CA LYS A 95 1.05 -12.66 27.23
C LYS A 95 -0.32 -12.11 26.80
N VAL A 96 -0.50 -11.74 25.53
CA VAL A 96 -1.83 -11.34 25.04
C VAL A 96 -2.60 -12.62 24.65
N PRO A 97 -3.76 -12.89 25.28
CA PRO A 97 -4.62 -14.01 24.89
C PRO A 97 -5.04 -13.91 23.41
N LEU A 98 -5.08 -15.05 22.70
CA LEU A 98 -5.31 -15.11 21.24
C LEU A 98 -6.67 -14.51 20.82
N ASP A 99 -7.66 -14.61 21.71
CA ASP A 99 -9.00 -14.03 21.61
C ASP A 99 -9.00 -12.49 21.62
N GLN A 100 -7.92 -11.86 22.10
CA GLN A 100 -7.72 -10.40 22.02
C GLN A 100 -6.90 -9.97 20.79
N LEU A 101 -6.29 -10.92 20.07
CA LEU A 101 -5.61 -10.66 18.79
C LEU A 101 -6.57 -10.73 17.60
N ILE A 102 -7.89 -10.79 17.83
CA ILE A 102 -8.93 -10.86 16.79
C ILE A 102 -9.09 -9.52 16.03
N GLU A 103 -8.63 -8.40 16.60
CA GLU A 103 -8.68 -7.08 15.95
C GLU A 103 -7.52 -6.90 14.94
N PRO A 104 -7.74 -6.27 13.78
CA PRO A 104 -6.69 -6.03 12.79
C PRO A 104 -5.61 -5.10 13.35
N ASP A 105 -4.37 -5.60 13.39
CA ASP A 105 -3.21 -4.98 14.04
C ASP A 105 -2.27 -4.28 13.05
N ASP A 106 -2.59 -4.33 11.77
CA ASP A 106 -1.88 -3.58 10.74
C ASP A 106 -2.09 -2.07 10.90
N LEU A 107 -1.11 -1.31 10.44
CA LEU A 107 -1.10 0.13 10.61
C LEU A 107 -2.27 0.79 9.87
N LEU A 108 -2.75 0.21 8.75
CA LEU A 108 -3.90 0.74 8.02
C LEU A 108 -5.19 0.60 8.83
N ALA A 109 -5.43 -0.56 9.41
CA ALA A 109 -6.58 -0.79 10.28
C ALA A 109 -6.56 0.12 11.52
N GLN A 110 -5.39 0.33 12.12
CA GLN A 110 -5.26 1.29 13.22
C GLN A 110 -5.58 2.73 12.79
N LEU A 111 -5.15 3.13 11.58
CA LEU A 111 -5.51 4.43 11.00
C LEU A 111 -7.02 4.53 10.71
N HIS A 112 -7.64 3.47 10.21
CA HIS A 112 -9.09 3.40 9.99
C HIS A 112 -9.89 3.39 11.30
N ALA A 113 -9.34 2.81 12.38
CA ALA A 113 -9.90 2.87 13.72
C ALA A 113 -9.67 4.24 14.42
N GLY A 114 -9.06 5.20 13.73
CA GLY A 114 -8.87 6.57 14.21
C GLY A 114 -7.57 6.82 14.97
N ARG A 115 -6.66 5.85 15.09
CA ARG A 115 -5.36 6.07 15.74
C ARG A 115 -4.54 7.10 14.97
N ARG A 116 -3.99 8.09 15.68
CA ARG A 116 -3.11 9.13 15.12
C ARG A 116 -1.85 9.25 15.97
N TRP A 117 -0.75 9.65 15.33
CA TRP A 117 0.52 9.90 15.99
C TRP A 117 0.88 11.38 15.90
N LYS A 118 1.56 11.89 16.91
CA LYS A 118 2.25 13.18 16.78
C LYS A 118 3.44 13.03 15.84
N PRO A 119 3.82 14.05 15.05
CA PRO A 119 4.95 14.00 14.11
C PRO A 119 6.23 13.39 14.70
N ALA A 120 6.64 13.84 15.89
CA ALA A 120 7.82 13.31 16.57
C ALA A 120 7.71 11.83 16.95
N ALA A 121 6.50 11.35 17.28
CA ALA A 121 6.24 9.95 17.63
C ALA A 121 6.20 9.07 16.38
N ALA A 122 5.57 9.53 15.30
CA ALA A 122 5.55 8.85 14.01
C ALA A 122 6.98 8.65 13.47
N LEU A 123 7.79 9.72 13.42
CA LEU A 123 9.19 9.64 12.98
C LEU A 123 10.03 8.69 13.84
N ARG A 124 9.85 8.70 15.17
CA ARG A 124 10.53 7.76 16.09
C ARG A 124 10.16 6.31 15.83
N LEU A 125 8.88 6.05 15.60
CA LEU A 125 8.39 4.71 15.33
C LEU A 125 8.97 4.17 14.02
N LEU A 126 9.26 5.03 13.04
CA LEU A 126 9.87 4.67 11.77
C LEU A 126 11.41 4.50 11.81
N VAL A 127 12.10 4.89 12.90
CA VAL A 127 13.57 4.78 13.00
C VAL A 127 14.09 3.34 12.73
N PRO A 128 13.52 2.28 13.32
CA PRO A 128 13.97 0.90 13.03
C PRO A 128 13.76 0.51 11.56
N LEU A 129 12.68 1.00 10.94
CA LEU A 129 12.41 0.76 9.53
C LEU A 129 13.45 1.47 8.64
N GLY A 130 13.80 2.74 8.94
CA GLY A 130 14.86 3.46 8.24
C GLY A 130 16.21 2.74 8.28
N ASP A 131 16.62 2.25 9.45
CA ASP A 131 17.83 1.44 9.64
C ASP A 131 17.82 0.18 8.75
N ALA A 132 16.69 -0.55 8.75
CA ALA A 132 16.55 -1.74 7.92
C ALA A 132 16.58 -1.41 6.42
N LEU A 133 15.96 -0.32 5.99
CA LEU A 133 15.94 0.10 4.59
C LEU A 133 17.32 0.47 4.06
N ASP A 134 18.19 1.03 4.88
CA ASP A 134 19.59 1.26 4.52
C ASP A 134 20.36 -0.06 4.43
N ARG A 135 20.22 -0.97 5.41
CA ARG A 135 20.82 -2.32 5.34
C ARG A 135 20.35 -3.14 4.13
N PHE A 136 19.08 -3.01 3.75
CA PHE A 136 18.54 -3.65 2.55
C PHE A 136 19.23 -3.13 1.29
N ALA A 137 19.42 -1.82 1.17
CA ALA A 137 20.08 -1.22 0.02
C ALA A 137 21.56 -1.62 -0.09
N GLU A 138 22.28 -1.75 1.03
CA GLU A 138 23.65 -2.30 1.04
C GLU A 138 23.73 -3.72 0.47
N ARG A 139 22.62 -4.47 0.50
CA ARG A 139 22.48 -5.82 -0.04
C ARG A 139 21.77 -5.86 -1.41
N GLY A 140 21.54 -4.71 -2.04
CA GLY A 140 20.93 -4.58 -3.36
C GLY A 140 19.40 -4.60 -3.38
N PHE A 141 18.74 -4.63 -2.21
CA PHE A 141 17.28 -4.59 -2.11
C PHE A 141 16.78 -3.17 -1.86
N VAL A 142 15.73 -2.73 -2.56
CA VAL A 142 15.10 -1.42 -2.33
C VAL A 142 13.58 -1.58 -2.12
N PRO A 143 13.13 -2.07 -0.95
CA PRO A 143 11.70 -2.21 -0.66
C PRO A 143 10.95 -0.89 -0.85
N LEU A 144 9.94 -0.88 -1.73
CA LEU A 144 9.14 0.32 -2.00
C LEU A 144 7.74 0.28 -1.42
N GLU A 145 7.11 -0.88 -1.29
CA GLU A 145 5.76 -0.98 -0.71
C GLU A 145 5.79 -0.73 0.81
N LEU A 146 5.94 0.53 1.22
CA LEU A 146 6.02 0.98 2.62
C LEU A 146 4.67 1.47 3.16
N SER A 147 3.57 1.11 2.49
CA SER A 147 2.25 1.56 2.90
C SER A 147 1.74 0.89 4.18
N PRO A 148 0.76 1.50 4.88
CA PRO A 148 0.33 1.02 6.20
C PRO A 148 -0.17 -0.44 6.23
N ASP A 149 -0.65 -0.97 5.11
CA ASP A 149 -1.07 -2.38 4.95
C ASP A 149 0.11 -3.37 4.83
N HIS A 150 1.35 -2.88 4.67
CA HIS A 150 2.57 -3.69 4.74
C HIS A 150 3.29 -3.59 6.09
N LEU A 151 2.72 -2.85 7.04
CA LEU A 151 3.33 -2.53 8.32
C LEU A 151 2.43 -2.96 9.47
N VAL A 152 3.00 -3.66 10.45
CA VAL A 152 2.34 -3.99 11.71
C VAL A 152 2.98 -3.17 12.83
N GLU A 153 2.16 -2.45 13.60
CA GLU A 153 2.59 -1.74 14.80
C GLU A 153 2.04 -2.45 16.03
N ASN A 154 2.92 -2.79 16.97
CA ASN A 154 2.49 -3.31 18.27
C ASN A 154 3.57 -3.02 19.32
N GLY A 155 3.14 -2.60 20.51
CA GLY A 155 4.03 -2.32 21.65
C GLY A 155 5.04 -1.19 21.38
N GLY A 156 4.74 -0.26 20.46
CA GLY A 156 5.64 0.81 20.05
C GLY A 156 6.76 0.38 19.10
N GLY A 157 6.68 -0.82 18.52
CA GLY A 157 7.58 -1.29 17.46
C GLY A 157 6.82 -1.48 16.14
N ILE A 158 7.46 -1.12 15.03
CA ILE A 158 6.93 -1.33 13.68
C ILE A 158 7.66 -2.48 12.97
N ARG A 159 6.95 -3.25 12.16
CA ARG A 159 7.47 -4.39 11.40
C ARG A 159 6.96 -4.38 9.96
N LEU A 160 7.86 -4.59 9.01
CA LEU A 160 7.59 -4.80 7.59
C LEU A 160 7.23 -6.27 7.35
N VAL A 161 5.99 -6.53 6.93
CA VAL A 161 5.43 -7.89 6.88
C VAL A 161 5.18 -8.45 5.46
N GLY A 162 5.32 -7.64 4.40
CA GLY A 162 5.12 -8.03 2.99
C GLY A 162 6.32 -8.73 2.33
N LEU A 163 6.90 -9.74 2.98
CA LEU A 163 8.23 -10.31 2.65
C LEU A 163 8.43 -10.78 1.20
N GLY A 164 7.38 -11.25 0.51
CA GLY A 164 7.46 -11.67 -0.89
C GLY A 164 7.39 -10.52 -1.91
N ARG A 165 6.87 -9.36 -1.50
CA ARG A 165 6.65 -8.18 -2.36
C ARG A 165 7.79 -7.18 -2.31
N HIS A 166 8.59 -7.18 -1.25
CA HIS A 166 9.69 -6.22 -1.04
C HIS A 166 11.01 -6.58 -1.77
N LEU A 167 10.96 -7.45 -2.78
CA LEU A 167 12.13 -8.03 -3.44
C LEU A 167 12.66 -7.20 -4.63
N TYR A 168 12.51 -5.88 -4.58
CA TYR A 168 13.00 -4.96 -5.61
C TYR A 168 14.53 -4.98 -5.67
N ARG A 169 15.10 -5.35 -6.82
CA ARG A 169 16.54 -5.22 -7.12
C ARG A 169 16.74 -4.43 -8.42
N PRO A 170 16.68 -3.10 -8.35
CA PRO A 170 16.76 -2.25 -9.54
C PRO A 170 18.02 -2.47 -10.37
N ALA A 171 19.17 -2.65 -9.71
CA ALA A 171 20.45 -2.90 -10.39
C ALA A 171 20.50 -4.23 -11.17
N GLU A 172 19.62 -5.19 -10.84
CA GLU A 172 19.50 -6.48 -11.53
C GLU A 172 18.34 -6.49 -12.54
N GLY A 173 17.62 -5.38 -12.71
CA GLY A 173 16.38 -5.32 -13.52
C GLY A 173 15.24 -6.18 -12.96
N ARG A 174 15.36 -6.66 -11.72
CA ARG A 174 14.37 -7.54 -11.07
C ARG A 174 13.42 -6.69 -10.24
N LEU A 175 12.30 -6.35 -10.83
CA LEU A 175 11.24 -5.56 -10.21
C LEU A 175 9.97 -6.43 -10.09
N PRO A 176 9.34 -6.52 -8.92
CA PRO A 176 8.00 -7.10 -8.79
C PRO A 176 7.02 -6.41 -9.74
N ASP A 177 6.08 -7.17 -10.30
CA ASP A 177 5.05 -6.63 -11.18
C ASP A 177 4.20 -5.55 -10.46
N VAL A 178 4.15 -4.35 -11.05
CA VAL A 178 3.38 -3.19 -10.59
C VAL A 178 1.88 -3.50 -10.53
N SER A 179 1.40 -4.43 -11.37
CA SER A 179 -0.01 -4.87 -11.40
C SER A 179 -0.48 -5.49 -10.08
N GLY A 180 0.47 -5.90 -9.22
CA GLY A 180 0.23 -6.46 -7.90
C GLY A 180 0.26 -5.46 -6.73
N MET A 181 0.67 -4.21 -6.92
CA MET A 181 0.78 -3.24 -5.81
C MET A 181 -0.56 -2.99 -5.12
N SER A 182 -0.52 -2.78 -3.80
CA SER A 182 -1.73 -2.46 -3.05
C SER A 182 -2.20 -1.02 -3.31
N LEU A 183 -3.50 -0.78 -3.15
CA LEU A 183 -4.08 0.56 -3.27
C LEU A 183 -3.39 1.59 -2.34
N PRO A 184 -3.16 1.29 -1.05
CA PRO A 184 -2.39 2.18 -0.17
C PRO A 184 -0.98 2.49 -0.69
N THR A 185 -0.29 1.51 -1.29
CA THR A 185 1.04 1.73 -1.91
C THR A 185 0.92 2.72 -3.08
N THR A 186 -0.07 2.55 -3.96
CA THR A 186 -0.33 3.47 -5.07
C THR A 186 -0.64 4.89 -4.58
N HIS A 187 -1.45 5.02 -3.53
CA HIS A 187 -1.75 6.31 -2.89
C HIS A 187 -0.53 6.98 -2.29
N MET A 188 0.48 6.23 -1.85
CA MET A 188 1.73 6.79 -1.35
C MET A 188 2.72 7.12 -2.46
N LEU A 189 2.67 6.43 -3.59
CA LEU A 189 3.52 6.70 -4.74
C LEU A 189 3.15 8.01 -5.43
N CYS A 190 1.85 8.37 -5.47
CA CYS A 190 1.35 9.58 -6.13
C CYS A 190 1.84 9.72 -7.59
N GLY A 191 1.99 8.60 -8.30
CA GLY A 191 2.50 8.58 -9.68
C GLY A 191 4.03 8.69 -9.83
N ALA A 192 4.79 8.85 -8.75
CA ALA A 192 6.24 9.08 -8.77
C ALA A 192 7.09 7.79 -8.71
N MET A 193 6.80 6.79 -9.55
CA MET A 193 7.59 5.56 -9.59
C MET A 193 8.81 5.70 -10.52
N PRO A 194 10.05 5.45 -10.06
CA PRO A 194 11.22 5.36 -10.92
C PRO A 194 11.02 4.38 -12.08
N GLY A 195 11.54 4.73 -13.26
CA GLY A 195 11.50 3.86 -14.44
C GLY A 195 12.42 2.63 -14.30
N PRO A 196 12.25 1.59 -15.14
CA PRO A 196 13.07 0.38 -15.12
C PRO A 196 14.57 0.65 -15.24
N ASP A 197 14.95 1.65 -16.03
CA ASP A 197 16.34 2.05 -16.27
C ASP A 197 16.86 3.11 -15.27
N SER A 198 16.06 3.47 -14.27
CA SER A 198 16.45 4.47 -13.28
C SER A 198 17.54 3.92 -12.36
N GLY A 199 18.61 4.69 -12.18
CA GLY A 199 19.73 4.30 -11.32
C GLY A 199 19.33 4.17 -9.83
N PRO A 200 20.12 3.47 -9.00
CA PRO A 200 19.79 3.20 -7.59
C PRO A 200 19.44 4.45 -6.77
N ALA A 201 20.03 5.61 -7.09
CA ALA A 201 19.75 6.87 -6.40
C ALA A 201 18.28 7.29 -6.52
N ALA A 202 17.67 7.18 -7.70
CA ALA A 202 16.26 7.53 -7.91
C ALA A 202 15.32 6.60 -7.12
N TRP A 203 15.67 5.31 -7.02
CA TRP A 203 14.93 4.34 -6.20
C TRP A 203 15.03 4.65 -4.71
N ARG A 204 16.20 5.10 -4.23
CA ARG A 204 16.38 5.55 -2.85
C ARG A 204 15.61 6.84 -2.55
N GLU A 205 15.57 7.77 -3.49
CA GLU A 205 14.81 9.01 -3.36
C GLU A 205 13.30 8.74 -3.27
N ALA A 206 12.77 7.89 -4.15
CA ALA A 206 11.37 7.45 -4.09
C ALA A 206 11.03 6.80 -2.75
N GLN A 207 11.92 5.94 -2.23
CA GLN A 207 11.74 5.30 -0.92
C GLN A 207 11.71 6.33 0.23
N VAL A 208 12.55 7.37 0.17
CA VAL A 208 12.53 8.48 1.13
C VAL A 208 11.22 9.25 1.06
N GLY A 209 10.74 9.58 -0.15
CA GLY A 209 9.44 10.22 -0.34
C GLY A 209 8.30 9.39 0.26
N MET A 210 8.33 8.07 0.09
CA MET A 210 7.37 7.16 0.70
C MET A 210 7.45 7.15 2.24
N LEU A 211 8.64 7.12 2.84
CA LEU A 211 8.77 7.22 4.30
C LEU A 211 8.17 8.51 4.86
N LEU A 212 8.38 9.64 4.18
CA LEU A 212 7.84 10.93 4.58
C LEU A 212 6.31 10.96 4.46
N ARG A 213 5.78 10.47 3.34
CA ARG A 213 4.34 10.38 3.10
C ARG A 213 3.64 9.43 4.07
N LEU A 214 4.28 8.32 4.44
CA LEU A 214 3.82 7.44 5.52
C LEU A 214 3.74 8.19 6.85
N ALA A 215 4.79 8.93 7.23
CA ALA A 215 4.80 9.71 8.45
C ALA A 215 3.68 10.77 8.46
N GLY A 216 3.45 11.43 7.31
CA GLY A 216 2.32 12.33 7.11
C GLY A 216 0.97 11.63 7.30
N TRP A 217 0.78 10.46 6.68
CA TRP A 217 -0.47 9.70 6.79
C TRP A 217 -0.72 9.22 8.23
N MET A 218 0.33 8.80 8.95
CA MET A 218 0.23 8.45 10.36
C MET A 218 -0.24 9.61 11.24
N CYS A 219 0.11 10.85 10.88
CA CYS A 219 -0.24 12.03 11.66
C CYS A 219 -1.61 12.60 11.25
N GLY A 220 -1.83 12.82 9.96
CA GLY A 220 -3.04 13.45 9.42
C GLY A 220 -4.21 12.48 9.20
N GLY A 221 -3.95 11.18 9.01
CA GLY A 221 -4.97 10.17 8.71
C GLY A 221 -5.48 10.17 7.27
N LEU A 222 -5.23 11.24 6.51
CA LEU A 222 -5.56 11.31 5.09
C LEU A 222 -4.43 10.73 4.25
N ALA A 223 -4.77 9.80 3.36
CA ALA A 223 -3.81 9.21 2.44
C ALA A 223 -3.25 10.30 1.49
N PRO A 224 -1.95 10.25 1.13
CA PRO A 224 -1.32 11.28 0.29
C PRO A 224 -2.04 11.47 -1.05
N GLY A 225 -2.33 10.41 -1.80
CA GLY A 225 -3.11 10.49 -3.04
C GLY A 225 -4.55 11.00 -2.87
N SER A 226 -5.09 10.93 -1.65
CA SER A 226 -6.40 11.50 -1.29
C SER A 226 -6.31 12.96 -0.84
N TRP A 227 -5.12 13.55 -0.74
CA TRP A 227 -4.87 14.97 -0.44
C TRP A 227 -4.67 15.80 -1.71
N GLY A 228 -3.94 15.30 -2.72
CA GLY A 228 -3.62 16.04 -3.93
C GLY A 228 -2.51 15.41 -4.77
N VAL A 229 -2.05 16.10 -5.82
CA VAL A 229 -0.75 15.82 -6.45
C VAL A 229 0.34 16.21 -5.45
N ILE A 230 1.26 15.29 -5.16
CA ILE A 230 2.31 15.45 -4.15
C ILE A 230 3.67 15.27 -4.84
N ASP A 231 4.05 16.25 -5.65
CA ASP A 231 5.38 16.42 -6.22
C ASP A 231 6.09 17.62 -5.56
N GLY A 232 7.40 17.51 -5.30
CA GLY A 232 8.20 18.59 -4.70
C GLY A 232 7.51 19.35 -3.55
N THR A 233 7.07 20.59 -3.84
CA THR A 233 6.38 21.51 -2.91
C THR A 233 5.06 20.98 -2.35
N GLY A 234 4.35 20.11 -3.06
CA GLY A 234 3.11 19.49 -2.57
C GLY A 234 3.35 18.56 -1.37
N GLN A 235 4.53 17.94 -1.28
CA GLN A 235 4.89 17.12 -0.10
C GLN A 235 5.10 17.96 1.15
N ASP A 236 5.68 19.15 0.98
CA ASP A 236 5.91 20.07 2.08
C ASP A 236 4.60 20.56 2.69
N GLU A 237 3.65 20.93 1.83
CA GLU A 237 2.31 21.35 2.25
C GLU A 237 1.53 20.22 2.91
N TYR A 238 1.58 19.01 2.35
CA TYR A 238 0.95 17.82 2.94
C TYR A 238 1.48 17.54 4.36
N LEU A 239 2.80 17.58 4.56
CA LEU A 239 3.41 17.36 5.88
C LEU A 239 3.03 18.46 6.87
N ARG A 240 3.05 19.74 6.44
CA ARG A 240 2.62 20.86 7.29
C ARG A 240 1.14 20.72 7.69
N ALA A 241 0.27 20.38 6.74
CA ALA A 241 -1.14 20.11 7.00
C ALA A 241 -1.35 18.92 7.95
N SER A 242 -0.45 17.94 7.91
CA SER A 242 -0.41 16.80 8.84
C SER A 242 0.22 17.13 10.21
N GLY A 243 0.58 18.40 10.47
CA GLY A 243 1.02 18.90 11.78
C GLY A 243 2.54 19.04 11.96
N PHE A 244 3.35 18.71 10.94
CA PHE A 244 4.80 18.88 10.99
C PHE A 244 5.17 20.36 11.02
N ALA A 245 6.12 20.73 11.88
CA ALA A 245 6.65 22.10 11.93
C ALA A 245 7.55 22.40 10.73
N SER A 246 8.25 21.38 10.23
CA SER A 246 9.16 21.47 9.10
C SER A 246 9.19 20.15 8.33
N VAL A 247 9.71 20.19 7.11
CA VAL A 247 9.84 18.99 6.28
C VAL A 247 11.12 18.26 6.69
N PRO A 248 11.03 17.00 7.15
CA PRO A 248 12.21 16.25 7.55
C PRO A 248 13.17 16.01 6.37
N ALA A 249 14.43 16.42 6.54
CA ALA A 249 15.48 16.11 5.60
C ALA A 249 16.07 14.71 5.88
N LEU A 250 15.59 13.70 5.16
CA LEU A 250 16.09 12.33 5.29
C LEU A 250 17.21 12.06 4.29
N VAL A 251 18.26 11.38 4.73
CA VAL A 251 19.44 11.08 3.90
C VAL A 251 19.57 9.57 3.72
N PRO A 252 19.51 9.04 2.47
CA PRO A 252 19.78 7.63 2.20
C PRO A 252 21.15 7.19 2.75
N GLY A 253 21.22 6.01 3.38
CA GLY A 253 22.40 5.51 4.09
C GLY A 253 22.54 6.01 5.52
N ARG A 254 21.72 7.00 5.94
CA ARG A 254 21.64 7.54 7.30
C ARG A 254 20.19 7.79 7.72
N LEU A 255 19.24 6.98 7.24
CA LEU A 255 17.81 7.17 7.47
C LEU A 255 17.45 7.10 8.96
N ALA A 256 18.02 6.14 9.69
CA ALA A 256 17.75 5.99 11.12
C ALA A 256 18.18 7.24 11.92
N GLU A 257 19.39 7.75 11.62
CA GLU A 257 19.94 8.93 12.28
C GLU A 257 19.15 10.19 11.91
N THR A 258 18.83 10.37 10.63
CA THR A 258 18.10 11.55 10.15
C THR A 258 16.64 11.55 10.61
N LEU A 259 15.97 10.38 10.68
CA LEU A 259 14.65 10.23 11.31
C LEU A 259 14.68 10.56 12.81
N ALA A 260 15.67 10.07 13.55
CA ALA A 260 15.80 10.35 14.97
C ALA A 260 16.07 11.83 15.25
N SER A 261 16.91 12.47 14.42
CA SER A 261 17.18 13.90 14.45
C SER A 261 15.93 14.71 14.15
N ALA A 262 15.22 14.40 13.06
CA ALA A 262 13.97 15.06 12.69
C ALA A 262 12.90 14.91 13.79
N ALA A 263 12.80 13.73 14.42
CA ALA A 263 11.90 13.54 15.55
C ALA A 263 12.28 14.38 16.79
N ALA A 264 13.55 14.67 17.00
CA ALA A 264 14.00 15.58 18.06
C ALA A 264 13.68 17.04 17.72
N VAL A 265 13.84 17.44 16.46
CA VAL A 265 13.44 18.76 15.95
C VAL A 265 11.94 18.96 16.09
N GLU A 266 11.11 18.04 15.61
CA GLU A 266 9.64 18.12 15.73
C GLU A 266 9.18 18.12 17.20
N ARG A 267 9.83 17.33 18.08
CA ARG A 267 9.55 17.39 19.52
C ARG A 267 9.86 18.76 20.11
N THR A 268 10.95 19.37 19.69
CA THR A 268 11.36 20.71 20.14
C THR A 268 10.38 21.75 19.63
N ALA A 269 9.99 21.67 18.36
CA ALA A 269 9.00 22.56 17.75
C ALA A 269 7.60 22.42 18.38
N GLU A 270 7.17 21.20 18.70
CA GLU A 270 5.95 20.96 19.49
C GLU A 270 6.04 21.60 20.87
N ALA A 271 7.15 21.38 21.60
CA ALA A 271 7.35 21.98 22.91
C ALA A 271 7.35 23.52 22.84
N GLU A 272 8.03 24.12 21.87
CA GLU A 272 8.02 25.57 21.66
C GLU A 272 6.63 26.09 21.30
N ARG A 273 5.89 25.41 20.41
CA ARG A 273 4.50 25.78 20.06
C ARG A 273 3.62 25.76 21.31
N ARG A 274 3.73 24.72 22.13
CA ARG A 274 2.99 24.59 23.40
C ARG A 274 3.36 25.66 24.42
N VAL A 275 4.62 26.09 24.45
CA VAL A 275 5.03 27.24 25.28
C VAL A 275 4.47 28.54 24.71
N ARG A 276 4.56 28.78 23.40
CA ARG A 276 4.04 30.00 22.76
C ARG A 276 2.53 30.15 22.90
N SER A 277 1.78 29.04 22.83
CA SER A 277 0.32 29.04 23.01
C SER A 277 -0.10 29.08 24.46
N ALA A 278 0.84 28.99 25.42
CA ALA A 278 0.50 28.89 26.82
C ALA A 278 -0.28 30.12 27.30
N SER A 279 -1.53 29.90 27.68
CA SER A 279 -2.39 30.92 28.28
C SER A 279 -2.12 31.06 29.78
N CYS A 280 -1.64 30.00 30.41
CA CYS A 280 -1.32 29.98 31.83
C CYS A 280 -0.17 29.01 32.15
N VAL A 281 0.66 29.38 33.13
CA VAL A 281 1.74 28.54 33.66
C VAL A 281 1.58 28.39 35.16
N VAL A 282 1.43 27.15 35.63
CA VAL A 282 1.38 26.81 37.05
C VAL A 282 2.72 26.29 37.54
N LEU A 283 3.21 26.85 38.64
CA LEU A 283 4.49 26.55 39.25
C LEU A 283 4.30 26.00 40.66
N PHE A 284 5.09 24.99 41.05
CA PHE A 284 5.06 24.43 42.40
C PHE A 284 6.48 24.24 42.94
N ASP A 285 6.79 24.86 44.08
CA ASP A 285 8.06 24.66 44.81
C ASP A 285 7.79 23.92 46.12
N GLU A 286 8.12 22.62 46.15
CA GLU A 286 7.88 21.78 47.33
C GLU A 286 8.66 22.27 48.55
N ALA A 287 9.87 22.81 48.35
CA ALA A 287 10.73 23.25 49.44
C ALA A 287 10.19 24.51 50.12
N ALA A 288 9.64 25.45 49.33
CA ALA A 288 9.05 26.69 49.82
C ALA A 288 7.76 26.49 50.61
N CYS A 289 7.04 25.40 50.36
CA CYS A 289 5.80 25.07 51.05
C CYS A 289 6.02 24.37 52.40
N ARG A 290 7.25 23.97 52.74
CA ARG A 290 7.57 23.37 54.05
C ARG A 290 7.71 24.45 55.12
N SER A 291 7.43 24.05 56.37
CA SER A 291 7.76 24.91 57.52
C SER A 291 9.25 25.20 57.51
N SER A 292 9.61 26.48 57.47
CA SER A 292 11.00 26.91 57.53
C SER A 292 11.12 28.09 58.48
N HIS A 293 12.28 28.19 59.13
CA HIS A 293 12.65 29.39 59.85
C HIS A 293 13.53 30.23 58.94
N GLU A 294 13.32 31.53 58.98
CA GLU A 294 14.27 32.50 58.44
C GLU A 294 15.69 32.11 58.88
N THR A 295 16.60 32.06 57.91
CA THR A 295 17.98 31.67 58.21
C THR A 295 18.62 32.73 59.10
N ARG A 296 19.60 32.33 59.91
CA ARG A 296 20.31 33.27 60.80
C ARG A 296 20.92 34.45 60.02
N ASP A 297 21.39 34.22 58.80
CA ASP A 297 21.99 35.25 57.96
C ASP A 297 20.97 36.20 57.33
N GLU A 298 19.79 35.72 56.93
CA GLU A 298 18.69 36.58 56.44
C GLU A 298 18.15 37.45 57.56
N TRP A 299 17.92 36.86 58.73
CA TRP A 299 17.48 37.59 59.91
C TRP A 299 18.49 38.68 60.28
N LYS A 300 19.78 38.35 60.37
CA LYS A 300 20.85 39.33 60.65
C LYS A 300 20.85 40.47 59.63
N ARG A 301 20.79 40.16 58.33
CA ARG A 301 20.76 41.19 57.28
C ARG A 301 19.57 42.13 57.45
N SER A 302 18.42 41.63 57.88
CA SER A 302 17.25 42.46 58.15
C SER A 302 17.39 43.40 59.36
N LEU A 303 18.40 43.20 60.21
CA LEU A 303 18.70 44.09 61.34
C LEU A 303 19.59 45.27 60.95
N VAL A 304 20.20 45.24 59.77
CA VAL A 304 21.09 46.31 59.30
C VAL A 304 20.28 47.60 59.12
N GLY A 305 20.74 48.69 59.74
CA GLY A 305 20.04 49.98 59.72
C GLY A 305 18.98 50.18 60.80
N GLU A 306 18.55 49.11 61.50
CA GLU A 306 17.58 49.21 62.60
C GLU A 306 18.22 49.74 63.88
N ARG A 307 17.46 50.53 64.68
CA ARG A 307 17.90 51.03 66.00
C ARG A 307 17.53 50.02 67.08
N LEU A 308 18.48 49.21 67.50
CA LEU A 308 18.26 48.08 68.39
C LEU A 308 18.79 48.36 69.81
N SER A 309 18.06 47.88 70.81
CA SER A 309 18.54 47.82 72.19
C SER A 309 19.54 46.67 72.33
N ALA A 310 20.74 46.97 72.82
CA ALA A 310 21.81 46.00 73.03
C ALA A 310 22.42 46.16 74.42
N SER A 311 22.93 45.07 74.98
CA SER A 311 23.66 45.08 76.25
C SER A 311 25.16 45.00 76.00
N VAL A 312 25.95 45.82 76.68
CA VAL A 312 27.41 45.76 76.57
C VAL A 312 27.90 44.50 77.28
N ILE A 313 28.59 43.62 76.56
CA ILE A 313 29.10 42.34 77.10
C ILE A 313 30.61 42.31 77.27
N GLU A 314 31.34 43.18 76.55
CA GLU A 314 32.79 43.31 76.64
C GLU A 314 33.18 44.76 76.35
N VAL A 315 34.16 45.30 77.07
CA VAL A 315 34.68 46.64 76.86
C VAL A 315 36.20 46.56 76.81
N ALA A 316 36.79 46.94 75.67
CA ALA A 316 38.21 47.14 75.49
C ALA A 316 38.50 48.62 75.27
N LYS A 317 39.78 49.01 75.25
CA LYS A 317 40.15 50.43 75.07
C LYS A 317 39.66 50.98 73.72
N ASP A 318 39.69 50.18 72.66
CA ASP A 318 39.45 50.59 71.28
C ASP A 318 38.08 50.15 70.71
N ARG A 319 37.37 49.26 71.41
CA ARG A 319 36.06 48.71 70.99
C ARG A 319 35.21 48.28 72.18
N ILE A 320 33.90 48.30 72.00
CA ILE A 320 32.96 47.58 72.86
C ILE A 320 32.30 46.46 72.07
N ARG A 321 31.97 45.37 72.75
CA ARG A 321 31.15 44.29 72.20
C ARG A 321 29.77 44.37 72.83
N VAL A 322 28.77 44.45 71.98
CA VAL A 322 27.37 44.62 72.38
C VAL A 322 26.57 43.39 71.95
N GLU A 323 25.68 42.91 72.80
CA GLU A 323 24.81 41.77 72.56
C GLU A 323 23.39 42.26 72.32
N VAL A 324 22.88 41.98 71.12
CA VAL A 324 21.48 42.20 70.76
C VAL A 324 20.70 40.93 71.10
N ALA A 325 19.67 41.07 71.93
CA ALA A 325 18.75 39.98 72.27
C ALA A 325 17.48 40.06 71.40
N ALA A 326 17.14 38.94 70.77
CA ALA A 326 15.91 38.79 70.00
C ALA A 326 14.77 38.23 70.87
N ASP A 327 13.53 38.59 70.55
CA ASP A 327 12.36 37.90 71.11
C ASP A 327 12.41 36.42 70.67
N GLY A 328 12.50 35.47 71.62
CA GLY A 328 12.72 34.05 71.33
C GLY A 328 14.06 33.45 71.78
N ALA A 329 14.82 34.14 72.64
CA ALA A 329 16.03 33.68 73.34
C ALA A 329 17.34 33.59 72.51
N GLU A 330 17.36 34.05 71.25
CA GLU A 330 18.60 34.18 70.48
C GLU A 330 19.36 35.48 70.85
N ARG A 331 20.68 35.37 71.02
CA ARG A 331 21.57 36.48 71.43
C ARG A 331 22.75 36.59 70.47
N TRP A 332 23.07 37.81 70.03
CA TRP A 332 24.04 38.02 68.96
C TRP A 332 25.00 39.17 69.25
N PRO A 333 26.32 38.92 69.21
CA PRO A 333 27.31 39.94 69.49
C PRO A 333 27.72 40.76 68.26
N PHE A 334 27.83 42.07 68.41
CA PHE A 334 28.38 43.02 67.44
C PHE A 334 29.55 43.79 68.07
N ASN A 335 30.54 44.15 67.25
CA ASN A 335 31.63 45.03 67.66
C ASN A 335 31.30 46.48 67.31
N VAL A 336 31.47 47.39 68.24
CA VAL A 336 31.40 48.83 68.02
C VAL A 336 32.78 49.39 68.30
N TYR A 337 33.44 49.93 67.28
CA TYR A 337 34.75 50.55 67.44
C TYR A 337 34.60 51.98 67.98
N TRP A 338 35.65 52.52 68.59
CA TRP A 338 35.59 53.84 69.24
C TRP A 338 35.09 54.97 68.33
N ARG A 339 35.42 54.92 67.03
CA ARG A 339 34.93 55.88 66.01
C ARG A 339 33.42 55.78 65.73
N ASP A 340 32.82 54.65 66.05
CA ASP A 340 31.40 54.34 65.84
C ASP A 340 30.61 54.53 67.16
N THR A 341 31.05 55.46 68.01
CA THR A 341 30.39 55.84 69.26
C THR A 341 30.18 57.37 69.31
N PRO A 342 29.19 57.88 70.07
CA PRO A 342 28.98 59.31 70.24
C PRO A 342 30.21 60.05 70.81
N GLU A 343 31.05 59.37 71.59
CA GLU A 343 32.29 59.90 72.15
C GLU A 343 33.37 60.10 71.08
N GLY A 344 33.41 59.21 70.08
CA GLY A 344 34.26 59.32 68.89
C GLY A 344 33.84 60.46 67.95
N ASP A 345 32.53 60.68 67.79
CA ASP A 345 32.00 61.78 66.95
C ASP A 345 32.22 63.17 67.59
N ARG A 346 32.28 63.28 68.93
CA ARG A 346 32.42 64.56 69.67
C ARG A 346 33.86 65.05 69.81
N LYS A 347 34.87 64.21 69.60
CA LYS A 347 36.28 64.55 69.78
C LYS A 347 37.04 64.29 68.48
N GLY A 348 37.61 65.33 67.87
CA GLY A 348 38.54 65.20 66.74
C GLY A 348 39.89 64.55 67.07
N SER A 349 39.94 63.63 68.04
CA SER A 349 41.16 62.98 68.55
C SER A 349 41.39 61.63 67.87
N ARG A 350 42.66 61.23 67.73
CA ARG A 350 43.07 59.97 67.08
C ARG A 350 42.65 58.68 67.83
N PHE A 351 42.18 58.76 69.09
CA PHE A 351 41.81 57.60 69.89
C PHE A 351 40.96 57.98 71.11
N VAL A 352 39.89 57.21 71.40
CA VAL A 352 39.07 57.35 72.61
C VAL A 352 39.09 56.03 73.37
N ASP A 353 39.55 56.04 74.63
CA ASP A 353 39.49 54.87 75.53
C ASP A 353 38.03 54.65 76.00
N LEU A 354 37.40 53.60 75.47
CA LEU A 354 35.99 53.30 75.75
C LEU A 354 35.73 52.74 77.15
N THR A 355 36.77 52.31 77.89
CA THR A 355 36.64 51.78 79.26
C THR A 355 36.14 52.81 80.26
N ALA A 356 36.33 54.11 79.97
CA ALA A 356 35.82 55.20 80.79
C ALA A 356 34.35 55.55 80.54
N SER A 357 33.80 55.15 79.37
CA SER A 357 32.47 55.58 78.89
C SER A 357 31.42 54.48 78.90
N TYR A 358 31.83 53.21 78.86
CA TYR A 358 30.93 52.06 78.80
C TYR A 358 31.28 51.04 79.89
N ARG A 359 30.25 50.38 80.45
CA ARG A 359 30.42 49.31 81.43
C ARG A 359 29.71 48.05 80.95
N VAL A 360 30.28 46.89 81.25
CA VAL A 360 29.61 45.59 81.02
C VAL A 360 28.27 45.58 81.78
N GLY A 361 27.22 45.14 81.11
CA GLY A 361 25.84 45.13 81.61
C GLY A 361 25.04 46.41 81.33
N SER A 362 25.67 47.49 80.83
CA SER A 362 24.93 48.70 80.42
C SER A 362 24.15 48.47 79.14
N THR A 363 22.93 49.02 79.07
CA THR A 363 22.10 49.00 77.87
C THR A 363 22.43 50.21 76.99
N VAL A 364 22.68 49.96 75.71
CA VAL A 364 22.98 50.97 74.69
C VAL A 364 22.06 50.77 73.49
N THR A 365 21.81 51.85 72.74
CA THR A 365 21.11 51.77 71.46
C THR A 365 22.13 51.71 70.34
N VAL A 366 22.03 50.71 69.48
CA VAL A 366 22.97 50.46 68.40
C VAL A 366 22.26 50.37 67.06
N VAL A 367 22.91 50.86 66.02
CA VAL A 367 22.52 50.64 64.63
C VAL A 367 23.50 49.66 64.02
N VAL A 368 23.00 48.48 63.61
CA VAL A 368 23.85 47.46 62.98
C VAL A 368 24.34 48.00 61.64
N SER A 369 25.66 48.12 61.50
CA SER A 369 26.33 48.69 60.32
C SER A 369 26.73 47.61 59.32
N SER A 370 27.12 46.43 59.81
CA SER A 370 27.39 45.25 58.99
C SER A 370 27.18 43.98 59.79
N VAL A 371 26.85 42.90 59.10
CA VAL A 371 26.71 41.55 59.67
C VAL A 371 27.88 40.63 59.30
N ARG A 372 28.74 41.08 58.37
CA ARG A 372 30.01 40.44 57.98
C ARG A 372 31.03 41.54 57.60
N PRO A 373 31.93 41.94 58.50
CA PRO A 373 32.03 41.55 59.91
C PRO A 373 30.85 42.08 60.74
N MET A 374 30.53 41.44 61.87
CA MET A 374 29.45 41.88 62.77
C MET A 374 29.84 43.19 63.49
N SER A 375 29.46 44.33 62.92
CA SER A 375 29.77 45.66 63.45
C SER A 375 28.52 46.55 63.58
N ALA A 376 28.52 47.41 64.58
CA ALA A 376 27.43 48.36 64.83
C ALA A 376 27.97 49.73 65.25
N LYS A 377 27.11 50.75 65.23
CA LYS A 377 27.36 52.11 65.73
C LYS A 377 26.44 52.41 66.91
N VAL A 378 26.97 52.94 68.02
CA VAL A 378 26.13 53.43 69.13
C VAL A 378 25.53 54.78 68.73
N VAL A 379 24.24 54.96 68.99
CA VAL A 379 23.50 56.20 68.67
C VAL A 379 22.67 56.66 69.87
N ALA A 380 22.41 57.97 69.95
CA ALA A 380 21.54 58.52 70.98
C ALA A 380 20.07 58.18 70.74
N GLY A 381 19.28 58.02 71.82
CA GLY A 381 17.84 57.71 71.77
C GLY A 381 17.52 56.26 72.15
N THR A 382 16.24 55.92 72.19
CA THR A 382 15.74 54.58 72.56
C THR A 382 15.77 53.61 71.38
N GLY A 383 16.32 52.42 71.60
CA GLY A 383 16.29 51.30 70.66
C GLY A 383 15.15 50.34 70.94
N VAL A 384 14.66 49.65 69.91
CA VAL A 384 13.66 48.58 70.05
C VAL A 384 14.32 47.22 70.22
N ARG A 385 13.59 46.22 70.74
CA ARG A 385 14.09 44.84 70.75
C ARG A 385 14.17 44.29 69.34
N ALA A 386 15.17 43.44 69.08
CA ALA A 386 15.24 42.74 67.82
C ALA A 386 14.07 41.75 67.70
N ARG A 387 13.38 41.77 66.58
CA ARG A 387 12.28 40.83 66.31
C ARG A 387 12.78 39.39 66.35
N ALA A 388 11.89 38.45 66.69
CA ALA A 388 12.13 37.02 66.49
C ALA A 388 12.44 36.71 65.02
N ARG A 389 13.16 35.60 64.78
CA ARG A 389 13.25 35.01 63.43
C ARG A 389 11.85 34.65 62.96
N ARG A 390 11.50 35.05 61.74
CA ARG A 390 10.20 34.72 61.16
C ARG A 390 10.12 33.20 60.98
N SER A 391 9.05 32.57 61.47
CA SER A 391 8.68 31.23 61.03
C SER A 391 7.73 31.37 59.85
N VAL A 392 8.06 30.72 58.74
CA VAL A 392 7.14 30.50 57.64
C VAL A 392 6.35 29.24 57.98
N PRO A 393 5.04 29.34 58.27
CA PRO A 393 4.22 28.16 58.52
C PRO A 393 4.18 27.30 57.26
N GLN A 394 4.08 25.98 57.46
CA GLN A 394 3.89 25.04 56.35
C GLN A 394 2.61 25.40 55.58
N VAL A 395 2.70 25.35 54.25
CA VAL A 395 1.55 25.46 53.36
C VAL A 395 1.27 24.06 52.79
N GLN A 396 0.15 23.46 53.20
CA GLN A 396 -0.31 22.20 52.65
C GLN A 396 -1.25 22.48 51.49
N VAL A 397 -0.75 22.33 50.27
CA VAL A 397 -1.51 22.51 49.03
C VAL A 397 -1.29 21.30 48.13
N ASN A 398 -2.35 20.82 47.48
CA ASN A 398 -2.27 19.88 46.39
C ASN A 398 -2.12 20.68 45.08
N PRO A 399 -0.91 20.72 44.49
CA PRO A 399 -0.68 21.50 43.28
C PRO A 399 -1.47 20.98 42.08
N GLU A 400 -1.80 19.68 42.04
CA GLU A 400 -2.59 19.11 40.95
C GLU A 400 -4.01 19.68 40.93
N SER A 401 -4.65 19.90 42.09
CA SER A 401 -5.96 20.57 42.15
C SER A 401 -5.94 21.97 41.51
N VAL A 402 -4.84 22.71 41.67
CA VAL A 402 -4.66 24.03 41.05
C VAL A 402 -4.54 23.90 39.53
N ARG A 403 -3.71 22.95 39.04
CA ARG A 403 -3.55 22.71 37.61
C ARG A 403 -4.87 22.30 36.95
N LEU A 404 -5.64 21.40 37.57
CA LEU A 404 -6.92 20.95 37.02
C LEU A 404 -7.94 22.09 36.95
N GLY A 405 -7.99 22.97 37.96
CA GLY A 405 -8.81 24.17 37.91
C GLY A 405 -8.39 25.15 36.80
N LEU A 406 -7.08 25.32 36.58
CA LEU A 406 -6.58 26.15 35.50
C LEU A 406 -6.85 25.52 34.13
N LEU A 407 -6.75 24.20 33.98
CA LEU A 407 -7.11 23.48 32.75
C LEU A 407 -8.60 23.66 32.42
N GLU A 408 -9.46 23.67 33.44
CA GLU A 408 -10.89 23.92 33.27
C GLU A 408 -11.16 25.35 32.74
N GLU A 409 -10.42 26.35 33.23
CA GLU A 409 -10.55 27.76 32.82
C GLU A 409 -9.91 28.07 31.46
N HIS A 410 -8.69 27.58 31.25
CA HIS A 410 -7.80 27.99 30.16
C HIS A 410 -7.61 26.93 29.06
N GLY A 411 -8.17 25.72 29.24
CA GLY A 411 -8.08 24.63 28.27
C GLY A 411 -6.69 23.97 28.23
N PRO A 412 -6.31 23.31 27.12
CA PRO A 412 -5.11 22.48 27.02
C PRO A 412 -3.78 23.27 27.05
N ASP A 413 -3.85 24.59 26.98
CA ASP A 413 -2.71 25.52 26.94
C ASP A 413 -2.12 25.83 28.34
N VAL A 414 -2.53 25.10 29.39
CA VAL A 414 -1.91 25.21 30.71
C VAL A 414 -0.62 24.40 30.77
N LEU A 415 0.48 25.06 31.12
CA LEU A 415 1.75 24.42 31.42
C LEU A 415 1.93 24.26 32.93
N ALA A 416 2.45 23.11 33.35
CA ALA A 416 2.65 22.81 34.77
C ALA A 416 4.09 22.39 35.06
N VAL A 417 4.74 23.08 35.99
CA VAL A 417 6.15 22.88 36.33
C VAL A 417 6.32 22.80 37.83
N ALA A 418 6.96 21.72 38.30
CA ALA A 418 7.20 21.49 39.72
C ALA A 418 8.70 21.34 39.98
N ALA A 419 9.22 22.09 40.95
CA ALA A 419 10.54 21.84 41.49
C ALA A 419 10.48 20.89 42.67
N LEU A 420 11.20 19.78 42.52
CA LEU A 420 11.38 18.78 43.55
C LEU A 420 12.88 18.56 43.74
N PRO A 421 13.41 18.67 44.97
CA PRO A 421 14.79 18.29 45.25
C PRO A 421 15.08 16.86 44.79
N ALA A 422 16.29 16.56 44.31
CA ALA A 422 16.64 15.24 43.74
C ALA A 422 16.23 14.05 44.63
N HIS A 423 16.45 14.15 45.95
CA HIS A 423 16.06 13.12 46.93
C HIS A 423 14.54 12.89 47.06
N ARG A 424 13.70 13.77 46.49
CA ARG A 424 12.23 13.72 46.51
C ARG A 424 11.63 13.43 45.14
N GLN A 425 12.42 13.31 44.08
CA GLN A 425 11.91 12.95 42.76
C GLN A 425 11.35 11.51 42.70
N ALA A 426 11.71 10.66 43.69
CA ALA A 426 11.11 9.34 43.89
C ALA A 426 9.91 9.34 44.88
N SER A 427 9.45 10.51 45.34
CA SER A 427 8.36 10.61 46.32
C SER A 427 6.99 10.32 45.72
N ALA A 428 6.01 10.08 46.59
CA ALA A 428 4.61 9.89 46.20
C ALA A 428 4.04 11.08 45.40
N MET A 429 4.36 12.30 45.83
CA MET A 429 3.97 13.55 45.16
C MET A 429 4.64 13.66 43.78
N ALA A 430 5.94 13.38 43.68
CA ALA A 430 6.65 13.40 42.40
C ALA A 430 6.02 12.44 41.38
N ALA A 431 5.68 11.22 41.80
CA ALA A 431 5.03 10.27 40.92
C ALA A 431 3.57 10.65 40.58
N LEU A 432 2.83 11.35 41.47
CA LEU A 432 1.52 11.93 41.14
C LEU A 432 1.66 13.02 40.07
N LEU A 433 2.52 14.00 40.31
CA LEU A 433 2.71 15.14 39.41
C LEU A 433 3.28 14.71 38.06
N SER A 434 4.28 13.82 38.05
CA SER A 434 4.80 13.26 36.80
C SER A 434 3.74 12.50 36.01
N GLY A 435 2.90 11.69 36.68
CA GLY A 435 1.80 10.96 36.04
C GLY A 435 0.70 11.88 35.51
N ALA A 436 0.52 13.05 36.13
CA ALA A 436 -0.40 14.10 35.69
C ALA A 436 0.18 15.02 34.60
N GLY A 437 1.41 14.78 34.15
CA GLY A 437 2.04 15.56 33.07
C GLY A 437 2.75 16.84 33.52
N TRP A 438 3.08 16.98 34.81
CA TRP A 438 3.95 18.06 35.27
C TRP A 438 5.39 17.85 34.82
N LEU A 439 6.04 18.94 34.40
CA LEU A 439 7.48 18.95 34.23
C LEU A 439 8.15 19.02 35.60
N LEU A 440 8.83 17.94 36.00
CA LEU A 440 9.60 17.90 37.23
C LEU A 440 11.03 18.38 36.97
N LEU A 441 11.53 19.29 37.79
CA LEU A 441 12.88 19.84 37.69
C LEU A 441 13.53 20.09 39.06
N GLU A 442 14.82 20.38 39.06
CA GLU A 442 15.50 20.89 40.26
C GLU A 442 15.22 22.38 40.45
N PRO A 443 15.10 22.88 41.71
CA PRO A 443 14.76 24.28 41.99
C PRO A 443 15.60 25.32 41.25
N ASP A 444 16.87 25.00 40.97
CA ASP A 444 17.86 25.86 40.32
C ASP A 444 17.50 26.18 38.87
N ARG A 445 16.66 25.35 38.24
CA ARG A 445 16.26 25.45 36.83
C ARG A 445 15.03 26.33 36.60
N PHE A 446 14.37 26.80 37.66
CA PHE A 446 13.18 27.67 37.52
C PHE A 446 13.47 28.96 36.76
N GLY A 447 14.64 29.56 36.96
CA GLY A 447 15.04 30.78 36.25
C GLY A 447 15.07 30.58 34.74
N ASP A 448 15.65 29.49 34.26
CA ASP A 448 15.74 29.14 32.84
C ASP A 448 14.35 28.91 32.22
N VAL A 449 13.47 28.22 32.96
CA VAL A 449 12.10 27.93 32.51
C VAL A 449 11.28 29.22 32.42
N LEU A 450 11.34 30.08 33.46
CA LEU A 450 10.62 31.36 33.46
C LEU A 450 11.15 32.32 32.39
N ALA A 451 12.47 32.36 32.16
CA ALA A 451 13.05 33.13 31.06
C ALA A 451 12.54 32.65 29.70
N THR A 452 12.40 31.32 29.52
CA THR A 452 11.85 30.73 28.30
C THR A 452 10.36 31.07 28.12
N VAL A 453 9.56 30.90 29.18
CA VAL A 453 8.12 31.25 29.16
C VAL A 453 7.93 32.73 28.86
N ARG A 454 8.65 33.64 29.51
CA ARG A 454 8.54 35.09 29.25
C ARG A 454 8.94 35.47 27.83
N ARG A 455 9.95 34.80 27.26
CA ARG A 455 10.39 35.05 25.89
C ARG A 455 9.38 34.56 24.86
N LEU A 456 8.76 33.40 25.09
CA LEU A 456 7.90 32.73 24.10
C LEU A 456 6.40 32.99 24.29
N ALA A 457 5.95 33.24 25.52
CA ALA A 457 4.56 33.53 25.90
C ALA A 457 4.51 34.63 26.97
N PRO A 458 4.81 35.89 26.60
CA PRO A 458 4.85 37.01 27.53
C PRO A 458 3.49 37.34 28.18
N SER A 459 2.39 36.93 27.55
CA SER A 459 1.02 37.16 28.04
C SER A 459 0.47 36.02 28.91
N ALA A 460 1.23 34.95 29.13
CA ALA A 460 0.77 33.82 29.93
C ALA A 460 0.57 34.24 31.40
N ARG A 461 -0.60 33.96 31.96
CA ARG A 461 -0.85 34.13 33.40
C ARG A 461 0.07 33.22 34.19
N ILE A 462 0.78 33.73 35.19
CA ILE A 462 1.66 32.91 36.04
C ILE A 462 1.02 32.68 37.41
N VAL A 463 0.80 31.42 37.74
CA VAL A 463 0.19 30.97 38.99
C VAL A 463 1.16 30.10 39.76
N VAL A 464 1.32 30.36 41.06
CA VAL A 464 2.13 29.56 41.96
C VAL A 464 1.19 28.79 42.88
N ALA A 465 1.23 27.46 42.82
CA ALA A 465 0.55 26.61 43.78
C ALA A 465 1.35 26.63 45.10
N GLY A 466 0.82 27.29 46.13
CA GLY A 466 1.53 27.49 47.39
C GLY A 466 2.38 28.76 47.41
N ARG A 467 3.56 28.69 48.04
CA ARG A 467 4.49 29.83 48.17
C ARG A 467 5.63 29.75 47.17
N ALA A 468 6.03 30.88 46.59
CA ALA A 468 7.25 30.93 45.81
C ALA A 468 8.50 30.88 46.73
N GLY A 469 9.44 29.97 46.44
CA GLY A 469 10.75 29.97 47.08
C GLY A 469 11.57 31.19 46.66
N SER A 470 12.63 31.53 47.40
CA SER A 470 13.42 32.75 47.16
C SER A 470 13.97 32.87 45.73
N ARG A 471 14.38 31.76 45.12
CA ARG A 471 14.86 31.72 43.72
C ARG A 471 13.73 31.91 42.71
N LEU A 472 12.60 31.24 42.93
CA LEU A 472 11.42 31.38 42.10
C LEU A 472 10.87 32.82 42.19
N ALA A 473 10.72 33.34 43.41
CA ALA A 473 10.28 34.70 43.69
C ALA A 473 11.14 35.78 43.01
N ALA A 474 12.46 35.59 42.97
CA ALA A 474 13.37 36.51 42.27
C ALA A 474 13.18 36.51 40.74
N ALA A 475 12.67 35.42 40.18
CA ALA A 475 12.44 35.26 38.74
C ALA A 475 10.99 35.53 38.32
N LEU A 476 10.03 35.59 39.26
CA LEU A 476 8.61 35.82 38.98
C LEU A 476 8.32 37.28 38.59
N PRO A 477 7.28 37.53 37.76
CA PRO A 477 6.88 38.88 37.41
C PRO A 477 6.07 39.49 38.57
N PRO A 478 5.95 40.83 38.65
CA PRO A 478 5.26 41.49 39.76
C PRO A 478 3.76 41.16 39.84
N ASP A 479 3.14 40.71 38.76
CA ASP A 479 1.71 40.44 38.57
C ASP A 479 1.33 38.94 38.63
N HIS A 480 2.14 38.10 39.29
CA HIS A 480 1.84 36.68 39.47
C HIS A 480 0.81 36.43 40.59
N ASP A 481 0.09 35.30 40.49
CA ASP A 481 -0.87 34.83 41.49
C ASP A 481 -0.24 33.76 42.40
N GLU A 482 -0.34 33.88 43.72
CA GLU A 482 -0.03 32.80 44.68
C GLU A 482 -1.31 32.19 45.26
N ILE A 483 -1.44 30.86 45.16
CA ILE A 483 -2.58 30.10 45.68
C ILE A 483 -2.25 29.56 47.06
N LEU A 484 -2.78 30.23 48.09
CA LEU A 484 -2.60 29.88 49.49
C LEU A 484 -3.92 29.42 50.13
N PRO A 485 -3.94 28.25 50.80
CA PRO A 485 -5.07 27.77 51.58
C PRO A 485 -5.61 28.79 52.60
N GLY A 486 -6.93 28.88 52.74
CA GLY A 486 -7.59 29.65 53.80
C GLY A 486 -7.60 31.18 53.63
N ARG A 487 -7.23 31.68 52.44
CA ARG A 487 -7.27 33.11 52.12
C ARG A 487 -8.63 33.46 51.49
N ALA A 488 -9.53 34.07 52.27
CA ALA A 488 -10.93 34.37 51.89
C ALA A 488 -11.14 35.27 50.63
N ARG A 489 -10.07 35.84 50.07
CA ARG A 489 -10.05 36.58 48.80
C ARG A 489 -8.83 36.16 47.98
N GLY A 490 -8.69 34.86 47.74
CA GLY A 490 -7.65 34.31 46.88
C GLY A 490 -7.88 34.66 45.39
N PRO A 491 -6.90 34.40 44.51
CA PRO A 491 -7.08 34.50 43.07
C PRO A 491 -8.25 33.61 42.62
N ARG A 492 -8.94 34.04 41.55
CA ARG A 492 -10.02 33.22 40.96
C ARG A 492 -9.45 32.21 39.99
N ILE A 493 -9.95 30.98 40.07
CA ILE A 493 -9.64 29.88 39.14
C ILE A 493 -10.98 29.25 38.72
N ALA A 494 -11.20 29.10 37.42
CA ALA A 494 -12.45 28.61 36.83
C ALA A 494 -13.70 29.37 37.36
N GLY A 495 -13.58 30.69 37.52
CA GLY A 495 -14.67 31.53 38.03
C GLY A 495 -14.97 31.34 39.53
N ARG A 496 -14.21 30.53 40.28
CA ARG A 496 -14.38 30.33 41.73
C ARG A 496 -13.19 30.88 42.50
N SER A 497 -13.35 31.12 43.80
CA SER A 497 -12.21 31.44 44.66
C SER A 497 -11.34 30.17 44.80
N ALA A 498 -10.01 30.31 44.75
CA ALA A 498 -9.12 29.15 44.71
C ALA A 498 -9.27 28.23 45.93
N ASP A 499 -9.63 28.75 47.10
CA ASP A 499 -9.90 27.98 48.32
C ASP A 499 -11.15 27.09 48.24
N ALA A 500 -12.02 27.31 47.25
CA ALA A 500 -13.18 26.47 46.95
C ALA A 500 -12.88 25.34 45.95
N LEU A 501 -11.64 25.19 45.49
CA LEU A 501 -11.26 24.07 44.61
C LEU A 501 -11.26 22.74 45.38
N PRO A 502 -11.83 21.66 44.82
CA PRO A 502 -11.84 20.35 45.48
C PRO A 502 -10.43 19.85 45.80
N TYR A 503 -10.27 19.24 46.97
CA TYR A 503 -9.04 18.60 47.42
C TYR A 503 -7.79 19.50 47.45
N LEU A 504 -7.94 20.84 47.43
CA LEU A 504 -6.81 21.77 47.48
C LEU A 504 -5.93 21.55 48.73
N ASN A 505 -6.54 21.23 49.87
CA ASN A 505 -5.82 21.00 51.13
C ASN A 505 -5.46 19.52 51.36
N ASP A 506 -5.56 18.67 50.33
CA ASP A 506 -5.35 17.22 50.42
C ASP A 506 -4.13 16.74 49.60
N PRO A 507 -2.89 17.11 50.00
CA PRO A 507 -1.68 16.77 49.24
C PRO A 507 -1.38 15.27 49.18
N ASP A 508 -1.86 14.50 50.17
CA ASP A 508 -1.65 13.04 50.26
C ASP A 508 -2.82 12.22 49.67
N LEU A 509 -3.85 12.89 49.12
CA LEU A 509 -5.06 12.29 48.56
C LEU A 509 -5.89 11.48 49.57
N ASN A 510 -5.80 11.79 50.85
CA ASN A 510 -6.50 11.07 51.92
C ASN A 510 -8.00 11.37 51.92
N ALA A 511 -8.39 12.64 51.80
CA ALA A 511 -9.79 13.05 51.71
C ALA A 511 -10.43 12.50 50.43
N TYR A 512 -9.73 12.58 49.30
CA TYR A 512 -10.15 11.95 48.04
C TYR A 512 -10.41 10.44 48.20
N THR A 513 -9.52 9.73 48.92
CA THR A 513 -9.68 8.30 49.19
C THR A 513 -10.93 8.00 50.00
N ALA A 514 -11.17 8.78 51.05
CA ALA A 514 -12.29 8.58 51.95
C ALA A 514 -13.63 8.91 51.27
N GLU A 515 -13.70 10.02 50.55
CA GLU A 515 -14.95 10.58 50.04
C GLU A 515 -15.36 10.06 48.65
N VAL A 516 -14.39 9.81 47.76
CA VAL A 516 -14.68 9.35 46.38
C VAL A 516 -14.49 7.84 46.24
N LEU A 517 -13.42 7.30 46.83
CA LEU A 517 -13.05 5.88 46.68
C LEU A 517 -13.53 4.99 47.84
N ASN A 518 -14.20 5.56 48.85
CA ASN A 518 -14.71 4.86 50.04
C ASN A 518 -13.64 4.01 50.75
N GLY A 519 -12.41 4.51 50.88
CA GLY A 519 -11.32 3.82 51.56
C GLY A 519 -10.68 2.66 50.78
N GLN A 520 -11.07 2.44 49.52
CA GLN A 520 -10.58 1.32 48.71
C GLN A 520 -9.60 1.75 47.62
N GLY A 521 -8.68 0.85 47.25
CA GLY A 521 -7.71 1.06 46.17
C GLY A 521 -6.31 1.45 46.69
N GLY A 522 -5.28 1.05 45.95
CA GLY A 522 -3.88 1.35 46.30
C GLY A 522 -3.44 2.76 45.88
N ALA A 523 -2.27 3.21 46.33
CA ALA A 523 -1.71 4.53 45.98
C ALA A 523 -1.65 4.80 44.47
N ALA A 524 -1.32 3.80 43.65
CA ALA A 524 -1.30 3.95 42.18
C ALA A 524 -2.69 4.18 41.58
N PHE A 525 -3.72 3.51 42.11
CA PHE A 525 -5.12 3.71 41.70
C PHE A 525 -5.56 5.12 42.03
N ARG A 526 -5.30 5.58 43.26
CA ARG A 526 -5.68 6.92 43.73
C ARG A 526 -5.13 8.03 42.84
N ARG A 527 -3.89 7.91 42.39
CA ARG A 527 -3.23 8.91 41.55
C ARG A 527 -3.81 8.97 40.14
N ARG A 528 -4.02 7.81 39.51
CA ARG A 528 -4.53 7.76 38.13
C ARG A 528 -5.99 8.26 38.05
N THR A 529 -6.82 7.94 39.05
CA THR A 529 -8.22 8.35 39.07
C THR A 529 -8.46 9.73 39.71
N PHE A 530 -7.40 10.42 40.15
CA PHE A 530 -7.54 11.71 40.84
C PHE A 530 -8.18 12.77 39.94
N ALA A 531 -7.66 12.99 38.73
CA ALA A 531 -8.20 13.99 37.81
C ALA A 531 -9.70 13.80 37.49
N PRO A 532 -10.17 12.60 37.10
CA PRO A 532 -11.60 12.41 36.84
C PRO A 532 -12.44 12.46 38.11
N GLY A 533 -11.90 12.03 39.26
CA GLY A 533 -12.60 12.17 40.54
C GLY A 533 -12.67 13.62 41.04
N TRP A 534 -11.65 14.42 40.76
CA TRP A 534 -11.62 15.86 41.05
C TRP A 534 -12.65 16.62 40.20
N ALA A 535 -12.77 16.31 38.90
CA ALA A 535 -13.81 16.88 38.04
C ALA A 535 -15.22 16.55 38.53
N LEU A 536 -15.43 15.31 38.99
CA LEU A 536 -16.70 14.91 39.59
C LEU A 536 -17.03 15.75 40.84
N ALA A 537 -16.03 15.95 41.71
CA ALA A 537 -16.17 16.70 42.95
C ALA A 537 -16.34 18.22 42.73
N LEU A 538 -15.95 18.75 41.57
CA LEU A 538 -16.16 20.17 41.23
C LEU A 538 -17.65 20.52 41.04
N ASN A 539 -18.48 19.51 40.76
CA ASN A 539 -19.92 19.64 40.53
C ASN A 539 -20.70 19.09 41.74
N ASP A 540 -20.90 19.94 42.75
CA ASP A 540 -21.46 19.59 44.07
C ASP A 540 -22.77 18.80 43.98
N ASP A 541 -23.72 19.22 43.13
CA ASP A 541 -25.00 18.53 42.94
C ASP A 541 -24.84 17.10 42.37
N THR A 542 -23.85 16.88 41.50
CA THR A 542 -23.56 15.56 40.92
C THR A 542 -22.88 14.67 41.93
N PHE A 543 -21.93 15.24 42.66
CA PHE A 543 -21.18 14.55 43.69
C PHE A 543 -22.10 14.10 44.80
N GLU A 544 -22.99 14.98 45.29
CA GLU A 544 -24.01 14.65 46.28
C GLU A 544 -25.02 13.62 45.77
N TYR A 545 -25.52 13.76 44.53
CA TYR A 545 -26.43 12.78 43.93
C TYR A 545 -25.82 11.37 43.88
N ARG A 546 -24.57 11.25 43.45
CA ARG A 546 -23.87 9.94 43.38
C ARG A 546 -23.50 9.42 44.77
N ARG A 547 -23.09 10.29 45.69
CA ARG A 547 -22.80 9.95 47.09
C ARG A 547 -24.04 9.45 47.83
N ASN A 548 -25.21 10.06 47.61
CA ASN A 548 -26.47 9.70 48.25
C ASN A 548 -27.07 8.39 47.72
N ARG A 549 -26.70 7.95 46.52
CA ARG A 549 -27.08 6.64 45.95
C ARG A 549 -26.08 5.53 46.27
N ALA A 550 -24.86 5.85 46.69
CA ALA A 550 -23.75 4.92 46.84
C ALA A 550 -23.93 3.89 47.97
N GLY A 551 -24.72 2.84 47.73
CA GLY A 551 -24.66 1.61 48.53
C GLY A 551 -23.31 0.91 48.39
N LYS A 552 -23.08 -0.18 49.16
CA LYS A 552 -21.81 -0.94 49.21
C LYS A 552 -21.25 -1.34 47.82
N ASP A 553 -22.11 -1.67 46.85
CA ASP A 553 -21.69 -2.10 45.51
C ASP A 553 -21.46 -0.94 44.51
N GLN A 554 -22.06 0.22 44.75
CA GLN A 554 -21.92 1.39 43.86
C GLN A 554 -20.55 2.08 43.99
N GLY A 555 -19.91 1.99 45.16
CA GLY A 555 -18.51 2.41 45.30
C GLY A 555 -17.57 1.59 44.39
N ARG A 556 -17.81 0.28 44.25
CA ARG A 556 -17.06 -0.57 43.32
C ARG A 556 -17.34 -0.18 41.86
N GLN A 557 -18.59 0.15 41.52
CA GLN A 557 -18.96 0.64 40.19
C GLN A 557 -18.26 1.96 39.87
N LEU A 558 -18.39 2.99 40.72
CA LEU A 558 -17.76 4.30 40.51
C LEU A 558 -16.26 4.21 40.31
N ARG A 559 -15.56 3.37 41.08
CA ARG A 559 -14.13 3.10 40.87
C ARG A 559 -13.85 2.53 39.48
N THR A 560 -14.64 1.55 39.06
CA THR A 560 -14.51 0.95 37.73
C THR A 560 -14.76 2.01 36.66
N GLU A 561 -15.75 2.89 36.85
CA GLU A 561 -16.00 4.00 35.92
C GLU A 561 -14.83 4.98 35.81
N LEU A 562 -14.28 5.42 36.96
CA LEU A 562 -13.15 6.34 36.98
C LEU A 562 -11.90 5.71 36.37
N ASP A 563 -11.68 4.42 36.61
CA ASP A 563 -10.56 3.68 36.04
C ASP A 563 -10.69 3.54 34.52
N GLU A 564 -11.89 3.18 34.04
CA GLU A 564 -12.18 3.07 32.60
C GLU A 564 -12.05 4.43 31.90
N ILE A 565 -12.58 5.53 32.47
CA ILE A 565 -12.39 6.89 31.93
C ILE A 565 -10.91 7.28 31.89
N THR A 566 -10.16 6.95 32.95
CA THR A 566 -8.72 7.22 33.00
C THR A 566 -7.97 6.41 31.94
N ALA A 567 -8.36 5.15 31.72
CA ALA A 567 -7.75 4.31 30.71
C ALA A 567 -8.00 4.85 29.29
N LEU A 568 -9.21 5.35 29.03
CA LEU A 568 -9.59 5.90 27.72
C LEU A 568 -8.98 7.29 27.46
N TYR A 569 -8.95 8.19 28.44
CA TYR A 569 -8.64 9.61 28.23
C TYR A 569 -7.46 10.14 29.05
N GLY A 570 -6.79 9.32 29.85
CA GLY A 570 -5.73 9.76 30.76
C GLY A 570 -4.52 10.41 30.07
N ALA A 571 -4.33 10.15 28.77
CA ALA A 571 -3.30 10.82 27.96
C ALA A 571 -3.63 12.29 27.64
N ASP A 572 -4.89 12.69 27.74
CA ASP A 572 -5.36 14.07 27.56
C ASP A 572 -6.23 14.48 28.75
N THR A 573 -5.59 15.06 29.77
CA THR A 573 -6.27 15.44 31.01
C THR A 573 -7.40 16.46 30.77
N GLU A 574 -7.27 17.37 29.79
CA GLU A 574 -8.32 18.36 29.51
C GLU A 574 -9.59 17.66 29.00
N LEU A 575 -9.44 16.80 27.99
CA LEU A 575 -10.55 16.03 27.46
C LEU A 575 -11.20 15.15 28.54
N LEU A 576 -10.39 14.52 29.40
CA LEU A 576 -10.88 13.75 30.54
C LEU A 576 -11.74 14.60 31.48
N LEU A 577 -11.32 15.82 31.84
CA LEU A 577 -12.10 16.72 32.68
C LEU A 577 -13.45 17.06 32.02
N ARG A 578 -13.43 17.39 30.72
CA ARG A 578 -14.63 17.73 29.93
C ARG A 578 -15.63 16.58 29.85
N ILE A 579 -15.15 15.36 29.68
CA ILE A 579 -15.99 14.17 29.61
C ILE A 579 -16.66 13.89 30.95
N VAL A 580 -15.94 14.04 32.05
CA VAL A 580 -16.52 13.87 33.38
C VAL A 580 -17.57 14.94 33.68
N ASP A 581 -17.29 16.21 33.36
CA ASP A 581 -18.28 17.29 33.51
C ASP A 581 -19.53 17.04 32.65
N MET A 582 -19.36 16.57 31.41
CA MET A 582 -20.49 16.27 30.56
C MET A 582 -21.34 15.12 31.10
N ARG A 583 -20.72 14.03 31.57
CA ARG A 583 -21.42 12.94 32.26
C ARG A 583 -22.14 13.39 33.52
N ALA A 584 -21.67 14.47 34.12
CA ALA A 584 -22.30 15.12 35.26
C ALA A 584 -23.51 15.98 34.85
N ARG A 585 -23.97 16.02 33.59
CA ARG A 585 -25.20 16.74 33.20
C ARG A 585 -26.47 15.91 33.46
N PRO A 586 -27.59 16.52 33.92
CA PRO A 586 -28.80 15.80 34.34
C PRO A 586 -29.32 14.75 33.36
N GLY A 587 -29.26 15.00 32.04
CA GLY A 587 -29.73 14.08 31.01
C GLY A 587 -28.86 12.82 30.81
N LEU A 588 -27.57 12.88 31.16
CA LEU A 588 -26.62 11.76 31.02
C LEU A 588 -26.38 11.01 32.34
N ARG A 589 -26.73 11.62 33.48
CA ARG A 589 -26.59 11.01 34.82
C ARG A 589 -27.38 9.72 35.01
N SER A 590 -28.49 9.54 34.28
CA SER A 590 -29.42 8.42 34.43
C SER A 590 -29.22 7.30 33.40
N GLU A 591 -28.25 7.43 32.49
CA GLU A 591 -27.97 6.41 31.47
C GLU A 591 -27.33 5.13 32.05
N HIS A 592 -27.63 4.00 31.42
CA HIS A 592 -27.08 2.71 31.83
C HIS A 592 -25.58 2.66 31.55
N TRP A 593 -24.76 2.34 32.57
CA TRP A 593 -23.30 2.40 32.48
C TRP A 593 -22.72 1.61 31.31
N HIS A 594 -23.27 0.43 31.02
CA HIS A 594 -22.79 -0.39 29.90
C HIS A 594 -22.91 0.32 28.52
N GLN A 595 -24.02 1.02 28.27
CA GLN A 595 -24.21 1.75 27.00
C GLN A 595 -23.30 2.98 26.95
N MET A 596 -23.16 3.69 28.06
CA MET A 596 -22.24 4.81 28.20
C MET A 596 -20.79 4.38 27.98
N ARG A 597 -20.40 3.21 28.50
CA ARG A 597 -19.04 2.67 28.34
C ARG A 597 -18.69 2.44 26.87
N VAL A 598 -19.60 1.87 26.10
CA VAL A 598 -19.41 1.67 24.65
C VAL A 598 -19.22 3.03 23.96
N ARG A 599 -20.12 3.98 24.19
CA ARG A 599 -20.00 5.34 23.61
C ARG A 599 -18.72 6.06 24.00
N LEU A 600 -18.26 5.93 25.24
CA LEU A 600 -16.99 6.51 25.69
C LEU A 600 -15.81 5.83 24.99
N SER A 601 -15.85 4.50 24.82
CA SER A 601 -14.81 3.78 24.09
C SER A 601 -14.72 4.26 22.64
N ASP A 602 -15.87 4.37 21.97
CA ASP A 602 -15.98 4.82 20.58
C ASP A 602 -15.56 6.31 20.44
N ALA A 603 -16.02 7.17 21.34
CA ALA A 603 -15.65 8.58 21.32
C ALA A 603 -14.15 8.80 21.61
N ALA A 604 -13.51 7.92 22.38
CA ALA A 604 -12.08 8.04 22.70
C ALA A 604 -11.18 7.96 21.47
N SER A 605 -11.42 7.01 20.56
CA SER A 605 -10.56 6.86 19.39
C SER A 605 -10.63 8.07 18.44
N VAL A 606 -11.78 8.74 18.38
CA VAL A 606 -11.96 9.98 17.62
C VAL A 606 -11.37 11.18 18.34
N LEU A 607 -11.81 11.44 19.58
CA LEU A 607 -11.55 12.71 20.26
C LEU A 607 -10.08 12.89 20.64
N LEU A 608 -9.33 11.79 20.84
CA LEU A 608 -7.88 11.84 21.03
C LEU A 608 -7.11 12.21 19.76
N GLY A 609 -7.68 11.94 18.58
CA GLY A 609 -7.10 12.30 17.29
C GLY A 609 -7.50 13.70 16.80
N MET A 610 -8.47 14.36 17.44
CA MET A 610 -8.89 15.73 17.10
C MET A 610 -7.85 16.76 17.58
N PRO A 611 -7.71 17.91 16.88
CA PRO A 611 -6.91 19.03 17.36
C PRO A 611 -7.31 19.43 18.79
N PRO A 612 -6.35 19.59 19.72
CA PRO A 612 -6.63 19.68 21.15
C PRO A 612 -7.37 20.97 21.54
N SER A 613 -7.20 22.05 20.77
CA SER A 613 -7.87 23.33 20.95
C SER A 613 -8.88 23.58 19.83
N GLY A 614 -10.01 24.21 20.17
CA GLY A 614 -11.04 24.61 19.22
C GLY A 614 -12.46 24.19 19.62
N THR A 615 -13.45 24.88 19.05
CA THR A 615 -14.88 24.62 19.27
C THR A 615 -15.33 23.30 18.67
N LEU A 616 -14.77 22.90 17.52
CA LEU A 616 -15.10 21.64 16.83
C LEU A 616 -14.96 20.41 17.73
N ARG A 617 -13.85 20.27 18.46
CA ARG A 617 -13.63 19.12 19.36
C ARG A 617 -14.67 19.06 20.47
N LYS A 618 -15.02 20.22 21.04
CA LYS A 618 -16.01 20.35 22.11
C LYS A 618 -17.42 20.00 21.62
N ASP A 619 -17.81 20.52 20.46
CA ASP A 619 -19.13 20.28 19.88
C ASP A 619 -19.28 18.82 19.44
N LEU A 620 -18.22 18.24 18.84
CA LEU A 620 -18.19 16.82 18.46
C LEU A 620 -18.25 15.90 19.69
N MET A 621 -17.53 16.22 20.76
CA MET A 621 -17.61 15.49 22.03
C MET A 621 -19.05 15.50 22.56
N HIS A 622 -19.75 16.64 22.46
CA HIS A 622 -21.15 16.71 22.86
C HIS A 622 -22.03 15.83 21.97
N ALA A 623 -21.88 15.92 20.64
CA ALA A 623 -22.64 15.09 19.71
C ALA A 623 -22.46 13.58 19.97
N LEU A 624 -21.21 13.10 20.07
CA LEU A 624 -20.89 11.68 20.28
C LEU A 624 -21.38 11.11 21.61
N LEU A 625 -21.48 11.93 22.65
CA LEU A 625 -21.88 11.50 23.99
C LEU A 625 -23.37 11.70 24.27
N THR A 626 -24.08 12.47 23.44
CA THR A 626 -25.54 12.60 23.53
C THR A 626 -26.28 11.42 22.89
N ARG A 627 -27.58 11.30 23.18
CA ARG A 627 -28.47 10.31 22.54
C ARG A 627 -28.78 10.73 21.10
N THR A 628 -27.87 10.49 20.18
CA THR A 628 -28.21 10.45 18.75
C THR A 628 -28.84 9.09 18.43
N THR A 629 -29.84 9.07 17.56
CA THR A 629 -30.41 7.81 17.02
C THR A 629 -29.46 7.12 16.05
N ASP A 630 -28.57 7.91 15.45
CA ASP A 630 -27.60 7.46 14.47
C ASP A 630 -26.28 7.05 15.15
N ASN A 631 -25.71 5.93 14.71
CA ASN A 631 -24.34 5.57 15.06
C ASN A 631 -23.37 6.46 14.26
N LEU A 632 -22.92 7.56 14.87
CA LEU A 632 -22.05 8.54 14.23
C LEU A 632 -20.57 8.14 14.21
N HIS A 633 -20.16 7.19 15.05
CA HIS A 633 -18.76 6.88 15.30
C HIS A 633 -17.96 6.57 14.03
N ASP A 634 -18.48 5.68 13.19
CA ASP A 634 -17.79 5.23 11.98
C ASP A 634 -17.63 6.38 10.97
N ASP A 635 -18.69 7.16 10.75
CA ASP A 635 -18.65 8.29 9.81
C ASP A 635 -17.72 9.40 10.30
N VAL A 636 -17.72 9.70 11.61
CA VAL A 636 -16.79 10.68 12.18
C VAL A 636 -15.34 10.21 12.02
N THR A 637 -15.07 8.94 12.33
CA THR A 637 -13.72 8.36 12.25
C THR A 637 -13.20 8.32 10.80
N LEU A 638 -14.05 7.94 9.85
CA LEU A 638 -13.67 7.79 8.44
C LEU A 638 -13.70 9.11 7.66
N ARG A 639 -14.58 10.06 8.01
CA ARG A 639 -14.86 11.25 7.18
C ARG A 639 -14.41 12.56 7.80
N LEU A 640 -14.54 12.73 9.12
CA LEU A 640 -14.15 13.98 9.80
C LEU A 640 -12.71 13.93 10.29
N LEU A 641 -12.31 12.86 10.96
CA LEU A 641 -10.99 12.77 11.58
C LEU A 641 -9.82 12.98 10.60
N PRO A 642 -9.83 12.45 9.36
CA PRO A 642 -8.76 12.68 8.39
C PRO A 642 -8.60 14.14 7.94
N VAL A 643 -9.64 14.96 8.09
CA VAL A 643 -9.64 16.39 7.72
C VAL A 643 -9.74 17.31 8.93
N ALA A 644 -9.77 16.76 10.15
CA ALA A 644 -9.95 17.51 11.38
C ALA A 644 -8.95 18.66 11.57
N PRO A 645 -7.63 18.52 11.24
CA PRO A 645 -6.69 19.63 11.34
C PRO A 645 -7.10 20.84 10.51
N ARG A 646 -7.61 20.62 9.30
CA ARG A 646 -8.03 21.69 8.40
C ARG A 646 -9.43 22.19 8.74
N LEU A 647 -10.36 21.27 9.00
CA LEU A 647 -11.73 21.60 9.38
C LEU A 647 -11.76 22.46 10.65
N ALA A 648 -10.94 22.14 11.67
CA ALA A 648 -10.86 22.92 12.90
C ALA A 648 -10.38 24.37 12.68
N GLN A 649 -9.63 24.66 11.61
CA GLN A 649 -9.19 26.02 11.29
C GLN A 649 -10.30 26.88 10.67
N ILE A 650 -11.24 26.24 9.97
CA ILE A 650 -12.34 26.92 9.25
C ILE A 650 -13.70 26.76 9.94
N TYR A 651 -13.76 25.96 11.01
CA TYR A 651 -14.99 25.66 11.72
C TYR A 651 -15.36 26.79 12.68
N GLU A 652 -16.45 27.47 12.37
CA GLU A 652 -17.11 28.42 13.26
C GLU A 652 -18.54 27.92 13.52
N PRO A 653 -18.93 27.68 14.79
CA PRO A 653 -20.21 27.03 15.12
C PRO A 653 -21.46 27.71 14.53
N GLU A 654 -21.39 29.04 14.38
CA GLU A 654 -22.49 29.89 13.95
C GLU A 654 -22.64 29.97 12.42
N LEU A 655 -21.61 29.57 11.66
CA LEU A 655 -21.72 29.49 10.20
C LEU A 655 -22.78 28.45 9.82
N ARG A 656 -23.45 28.65 8.69
CA ARG A 656 -24.55 27.80 8.24
C ARG A 656 -24.21 27.11 6.94
N LEU A 657 -24.76 25.92 6.78
CA LEU A 657 -24.76 25.16 5.54
C LEU A 657 -26.20 24.70 5.33
N GLY A 658 -26.90 25.37 4.42
CA GLY A 658 -28.36 25.32 4.35
C GLY A 658 -29.01 25.99 5.58
N ASP A 659 -30.09 25.38 6.06
CA ASP A 659 -30.85 25.91 7.19
C ASP A 659 -30.23 25.60 8.57
N LEU A 660 -29.16 24.82 8.64
CA LEU A 660 -28.57 24.39 9.91
C LEU A 660 -27.21 25.06 10.16
N PRO A 661 -26.92 25.49 11.40
CA PRO A 661 -25.57 25.89 11.79
C PRO A 661 -24.63 24.67 11.84
N LEU A 662 -23.33 24.89 11.62
CA LEU A 662 -22.35 23.80 11.52
C LEU A 662 -22.33 22.89 12.76
N GLN A 663 -22.56 23.44 13.95
CA GLN A 663 -22.65 22.66 15.19
C GLN A 663 -23.81 21.66 15.20
N GLU A 664 -24.94 21.97 14.55
CA GLU A 664 -26.10 21.09 14.52
C GLU A 664 -25.91 19.93 13.53
N LEU A 665 -25.07 20.10 12.51
CA LEU A 665 -24.71 19.05 11.56
C LEU A 665 -23.95 17.89 12.22
N LEU A 666 -23.29 18.12 13.36
CA LEU A 666 -22.56 17.06 14.06
C LEU A 666 -23.46 15.99 14.69
N TYR A 667 -24.78 16.22 14.77
CA TYR A 667 -25.72 15.30 15.41
C TYR A 667 -26.38 14.29 14.45
N THR A 668 -26.16 14.42 13.15
CA THR A 668 -26.75 13.54 12.14
C THR A 668 -25.68 12.95 11.24
N ARG A 669 -25.94 11.74 10.72
CA ARG A 669 -25.01 11.08 9.79
C ARG A 669 -24.74 11.93 8.55
N GLU A 670 -25.80 12.49 7.98
CA GLU A 670 -25.73 13.35 6.78
C GLU A 670 -24.93 14.63 7.04
N GLY A 671 -25.14 15.27 8.19
CA GLY A 671 -24.43 16.49 8.56
C GLY A 671 -22.93 16.25 8.79
N VAL A 672 -22.57 15.17 9.50
CA VAL A 672 -21.17 14.74 9.68
C VAL A 672 -20.48 14.52 8.33
N ARG A 673 -21.17 13.90 7.38
CA ARG A 673 -20.65 13.67 6.02
C ARG A 673 -20.46 14.97 5.24
N ARG A 674 -21.41 15.91 5.31
CA ARG A 674 -21.28 17.25 4.70
C ARG A 674 -20.11 18.03 5.29
N LEU A 675 -19.94 18.00 6.61
CA LEU A 675 -18.79 18.62 7.27
C LEU A 675 -17.47 17.94 6.87
N GLY A 676 -17.48 16.62 6.70
CA GLY A 676 -16.35 15.86 6.14
C GLY A 676 -16.00 16.35 4.74
N LEU A 677 -16.99 16.50 3.86
CA LEU A 677 -16.79 17.00 2.50
C LEU A 677 -16.26 18.44 2.49
N LEU A 678 -16.84 19.32 3.32
CA LEU A 678 -16.34 20.69 3.50
C LEU A 678 -14.86 20.69 3.93
N GLY A 679 -14.51 19.86 4.92
CA GLY A 679 -13.12 19.70 5.37
C GLY A 679 -12.20 19.18 4.26
N ARG A 680 -12.67 18.24 3.42
CA ARG A 680 -11.92 17.72 2.26
C ARG A 680 -11.68 18.79 1.21
N ILE A 681 -12.71 19.54 0.83
CA ILE A 681 -12.59 20.64 -0.15
C ILE A 681 -11.69 21.74 0.40
N ALA A 682 -11.83 22.13 1.66
CA ALA A 682 -10.98 23.13 2.30
C ALA A 682 -9.51 22.68 2.44
N THR A 683 -9.27 21.37 2.48
CA THR A 683 -7.93 20.78 2.46
C THR A 683 -7.34 20.84 1.05
N ALA A 684 -8.15 20.54 0.03
CA ALA A 684 -7.75 20.63 -1.37
C ALA A 684 -7.57 22.08 -1.86
N LEU A 685 -8.25 23.05 -1.23
CA LEU A 685 -8.29 24.47 -1.63
C LEU A 685 -7.95 25.40 -0.45
N PRO A 686 -6.72 25.37 0.07
CA PRO A 686 -6.40 26.05 1.33
C PRO A 686 -6.46 27.59 1.25
N GLY A 687 -6.41 28.17 0.05
CA GLY A 687 -6.48 29.63 -0.16
C GLY A 687 -7.88 30.20 -0.28
N TYR A 688 -8.94 29.38 -0.24
CA TYR A 688 -10.30 29.83 -0.55
C TYR A 688 -11.08 30.37 0.67
N PRO A 689 -11.91 31.42 0.50
CA PRO A 689 -12.79 31.91 1.56
C PRO A 689 -13.81 30.85 2.00
N VAL A 690 -13.98 30.69 3.31
CA VAL A 690 -14.90 29.69 3.90
C VAL A 690 -16.33 29.83 3.38
N ALA A 691 -16.83 31.06 3.22
CA ALA A 691 -18.17 31.31 2.67
C ALA A 691 -18.38 30.67 1.29
N SER A 692 -17.40 30.78 0.39
CA SER A 692 -17.49 30.18 -0.95
C SER A 692 -17.46 28.65 -0.93
N LEU A 693 -16.80 28.05 0.08
CA LEU A 693 -16.79 26.61 0.27
C LEU A 693 -18.13 26.10 0.83
N LEU A 694 -18.78 26.88 1.70
CA LEU A 694 -20.11 26.57 2.22
C LEU A 694 -21.16 26.64 1.10
N ASP A 695 -21.16 27.71 0.31
CA ASP A 695 -22.03 27.88 -0.86
C ASP A 695 -21.90 26.73 -1.88
N ALA A 696 -20.71 26.10 -1.94
CA ALA A 696 -20.43 24.99 -2.83
C ALA A 696 -21.00 23.64 -2.34
N VAL A 697 -21.00 23.41 -1.03
CA VAL A 697 -21.45 22.15 -0.43
C VAL A 697 -22.95 22.15 -0.15
N GLU A 698 -23.53 23.32 0.10
CA GLU A 698 -24.95 23.49 0.39
C GLU A 698 -25.91 22.85 -0.64
N PRO A 699 -25.81 23.15 -1.96
CA PRO A 699 -26.81 22.71 -2.94
C PRO A 699 -26.73 21.21 -3.26
N LEU A 700 -25.77 20.48 -2.68
CA LEU A 700 -25.54 19.08 -2.99
C LEU A 700 -26.59 18.20 -2.34
N GLU A 701 -27.17 17.28 -3.10
CA GLU A 701 -28.01 16.22 -2.53
C GLU A 701 -27.14 15.19 -1.78
N GLN A 702 -27.70 14.55 -0.76
CA GLN A 702 -26.94 13.63 0.09
C GLN A 702 -26.25 12.46 -0.65
N PRO A 703 -26.87 11.81 -1.66
CA PRO A 703 -26.19 10.77 -2.42
C PRO A 703 -24.92 11.28 -3.12
N LEU A 704 -24.93 12.54 -3.56
CA LEU A 704 -23.78 13.17 -4.18
C LEU A 704 -22.70 13.52 -3.16
N VAL A 705 -23.08 13.98 -1.97
CA VAL A 705 -22.15 14.20 -0.85
C VAL A 705 -21.44 12.88 -0.48
N ASP A 706 -22.20 11.80 -0.35
CA ASP A 706 -21.70 10.47 -0.02
C ASP A 706 -20.69 9.98 -1.06
N ALA A 707 -21.04 10.09 -2.34
CA ALA A 707 -20.16 9.71 -3.44
C ALA A 707 -18.89 10.57 -3.49
N LEU A 708 -19.00 11.89 -3.30
CA LEU A 708 -17.85 12.80 -3.30
C LEU A 708 -16.88 12.55 -2.15
N LEU A 709 -17.37 12.07 -1.00
CA LEU A 709 -16.53 11.66 0.14
C LEU A 709 -15.66 10.43 -0.13
N ASP A 710 -15.97 9.62 -1.14
CA ASP A 710 -15.22 8.44 -1.54
C ASP A 710 -14.27 8.70 -2.72
N VAL A 711 -14.43 9.85 -3.38
CA VAL A 711 -13.58 10.25 -4.51
C VAL A 711 -12.25 10.87 -4.00
N PRO A 712 -11.06 10.50 -4.50
CA PRO A 712 -9.78 11.13 -4.13
C PRO A 712 -9.77 12.66 -4.32
N ALA A 713 -9.04 13.43 -3.49
CA ALA A 713 -9.05 14.91 -3.56
C ALA A 713 -8.68 15.52 -4.91
N PRO A 714 -7.72 14.98 -5.70
CA PRO A 714 -7.50 15.41 -7.07
C PRO A 714 -8.81 15.35 -7.87
N SER A 715 -9.48 14.19 -7.89
CA SER A 715 -10.76 13.96 -8.57
C SER A 715 -11.92 14.83 -8.04
N LEU A 716 -11.93 15.20 -6.76
CA LEU A 716 -12.86 16.17 -6.16
C LEU A 716 -12.68 17.59 -6.74
N GLN A 717 -11.45 18.04 -7.01
CA GLN A 717 -11.21 19.34 -7.67
C GLN A 717 -11.86 19.37 -9.07
N PHE A 718 -12.02 18.22 -9.73
CA PHE A 718 -12.65 18.15 -11.05
C PHE A 718 -14.17 17.90 -11.03
N LEU A 719 -14.72 17.13 -10.07
CA LEU A 719 -16.18 16.86 -9.97
C LEU A 719 -17.01 18.08 -9.57
N VAL A 720 -16.37 19.07 -8.97
CA VAL A 720 -17.00 20.32 -8.53
C VAL A 720 -17.57 21.15 -9.71
N GLY A 721 -17.11 20.89 -10.95
CA GLY A 721 -17.61 21.52 -12.17
C GLY A 721 -19.08 21.21 -12.52
N ARG A 722 -19.73 20.24 -11.87
CA ARG A 722 -21.16 19.94 -12.09
C ARG A 722 -22.09 20.27 -10.91
N LEU A 723 -21.57 20.82 -9.82
CA LEU A 723 -22.35 21.18 -8.63
C LEU A 723 -23.19 22.46 -8.79
N GLY A 724 -23.42 22.91 -10.03
CA GLY A 724 -24.34 24.01 -10.34
C GLY A 724 -23.81 25.41 -10.06
N SER A 725 -22.51 25.60 -9.82
CA SER A 725 -21.90 26.92 -9.58
C SER A 725 -20.88 27.28 -10.65
N ASP A 726 -21.28 28.13 -11.60
CA ASP A 726 -20.39 28.71 -12.63
C ASP A 726 -19.17 29.41 -12.03
N ARG A 727 -19.34 30.00 -10.84
CA ARG A 727 -18.25 30.65 -10.09
C ARG A 727 -17.18 29.68 -9.62
N LEU A 728 -17.58 28.47 -9.23
CA LEU A 728 -16.69 27.46 -8.68
C LEU A 728 -15.93 26.73 -9.81
N PHE A 729 -16.56 26.57 -10.97
CA PHE A 729 -15.89 26.14 -12.21
C PHE A 729 -14.83 27.14 -12.66
N GLU A 730 -15.14 28.44 -12.72
CA GLU A 730 -14.15 29.48 -13.06
C GLU A 730 -13.00 29.56 -12.05
N VAL A 731 -13.29 29.23 -10.78
CA VAL A 731 -12.36 29.17 -9.66
C VAL A 731 -11.42 27.96 -9.71
N LEU A 732 -11.92 26.79 -10.15
CA LEU A 732 -11.15 25.56 -10.24
C LEU A 732 -10.49 25.34 -11.61
N ARG A 733 -10.94 26.07 -12.65
CA ARG A 733 -10.35 26.08 -13.99
C ARG A 733 -8.81 26.19 -14.01
N PRO A 734 -8.15 26.98 -13.15
CA PRO A 734 -6.68 27.06 -13.14
C PRO A 734 -5.97 25.85 -12.51
N PHE A 735 -6.69 24.98 -11.78
CA PHE A 735 -6.14 23.82 -11.08
C PHE A 735 -6.51 22.50 -11.77
N ILE A 736 -7.36 22.56 -12.80
CA ILE A 736 -7.69 21.48 -13.72
C ILE A 736 -6.69 21.56 -14.88
N ASP A 737 -5.56 20.87 -14.74
CA ASP A 737 -4.55 20.79 -15.81
C ASP A 737 -4.82 19.60 -16.74
N GLY A 738 -4.65 19.85 -18.04
CA GLY A 738 -4.53 18.81 -19.06
C GLY A 738 -5.81 18.44 -19.81
N PRO A 739 -5.81 17.29 -20.53
CA PRO A 739 -6.83 16.91 -21.51
C PRO A 739 -8.24 16.67 -20.95
N ASP A 740 -8.40 16.58 -19.62
CA ASP A 740 -9.63 16.22 -18.94
C ASP A 740 -10.70 17.33 -18.95
N LEU A 741 -10.31 18.59 -19.15
CA LEU A 741 -11.24 19.73 -19.16
C LEU A 741 -12.24 19.66 -20.32
N ASP A 742 -11.79 19.20 -21.50
CA ASP A 742 -12.65 18.98 -22.68
C ASP A 742 -13.57 17.76 -22.50
N LEU A 743 -13.10 16.75 -21.75
CA LEU A 743 -13.81 15.48 -21.56
C LEU A 743 -15.00 15.62 -20.61
N LEU A 744 -14.95 16.56 -19.66
CA LEU A 744 -16.08 16.89 -18.78
C LEU A 744 -17.36 17.25 -19.56
N GLY A 745 -17.22 17.89 -20.73
CA GLY A 745 -18.34 18.20 -21.63
C GLY A 745 -18.96 16.98 -22.31
N GLN A 746 -18.28 15.82 -22.30
CA GLN A 746 -18.71 14.58 -22.96
C GLN A 746 -19.38 13.58 -22.00
N TYR A 747 -19.50 13.92 -20.71
CA TYR A 747 -20.02 12.98 -19.71
C TYR A 747 -21.53 12.81 -19.77
N THR A 748 -21.95 11.56 -19.93
CA THR A 748 -23.36 11.18 -19.79
C THR A 748 -23.75 11.06 -18.31
N PRO A 749 -25.06 11.05 -17.97
CA PRO A 749 -25.52 10.70 -16.63
C PRO A 749 -24.99 9.35 -16.11
N THR A 750 -24.63 8.42 -17.00
CA THR A 750 -24.07 7.12 -16.63
C THR A 750 -22.59 7.23 -16.28
N ALA A 751 -21.75 7.98 -17.01
CA ALA A 751 -20.37 8.25 -16.60
C ALA A 751 -20.29 8.98 -15.25
N TRP A 752 -21.19 9.93 -15.00
CA TRP A 752 -21.29 10.59 -13.70
C TRP A 752 -21.70 9.60 -12.60
N ARG A 753 -22.69 8.74 -12.86
CA ARG A 753 -23.08 7.69 -11.91
C ARG A 753 -21.95 6.69 -11.64
N LEU A 754 -21.21 6.28 -12.66
CA LEU A 754 -20.07 5.38 -12.52
C LEU A 754 -18.98 6.00 -11.66
N LEU A 755 -18.68 7.30 -11.82
CA LEU A 755 -17.74 8.02 -10.94
C LEU A 755 -18.16 8.06 -9.48
N LEU A 756 -19.46 8.05 -9.24
CA LEU A 756 -20.04 8.27 -7.92
C LEU A 756 -20.40 6.96 -7.20
N GLU A 757 -20.73 5.88 -7.93
CA GLU A 757 -21.42 4.71 -7.37
C GLU A 757 -20.79 3.36 -7.71
N GLY A 758 -19.91 3.26 -8.71
CA GLY A 758 -19.54 1.92 -9.20
C GLY A 758 -18.51 1.86 -10.30
N LEU A 759 -17.49 2.72 -10.25
CA LEU A 759 -16.41 2.67 -11.23
C LEU A 759 -15.66 1.35 -11.05
N ARG A 760 -15.35 0.67 -12.15
CA ARG A 760 -14.46 -0.50 -12.11
C ARG A 760 -13.02 0.03 -12.04
N GLN A 761 -12.24 -0.46 -11.07
CA GLN A 761 -10.90 0.05 -10.75
C GLN A 761 -10.87 1.56 -10.40
N PRO A 762 -11.69 2.03 -9.41
CA PRO A 762 -11.76 3.44 -9.03
C PRO A 762 -10.42 3.97 -8.50
N GLU A 763 -9.55 3.08 -8.01
CA GLU A 763 -8.19 3.39 -7.55
C GLU A 763 -7.32 4.12 -8.57
N HIS A 764 -7.55 3.88 -9.87
CA HIS A 764 -6.69 4.41 -10.93
C HIS A 764 -7.17 5.78 -11.44
N LEU A 765 -8.32 6.28 -10.96
CA LEU A 765 -8.88 7.56 -11.35
C LEU A 765 -7.92 8.74 -11.13
N THR A 766 -7.08 8.67 -10.08
CA THR A 766 -6.09 9.72 -9.80
C THR A 766 -4.98 9.78 -10.86
N ALA A 767 -4.56 8.64 -11.41
CA ALA A 767 -3.49 8.58 -12.39
C ALA A 767 -4.01 8.71 -13.83
N LEU A 768 -5.11 8.04 -14.14
CA LEU A 768 -5.75 8.02 -15.45
C LEU A 768 -6.58 9.26 -15.74
N GLY A 769 -6.84 10.08 -14.73
CA GLY A 769 -7.67 11.25 -14.87
C GLY A 769 -9.14 10.89 -15.02
N LEU A 770 -9.95 11.92 -15.19
CA LEU A 770 -11.39 11.81 -15.20
C LEU A 770 -11.90 10.92 -16.34
N GLY A 771 -11.30 11.03 -17.53
CA GLY A 771 -11.71 10.28 -18.72
C GLY A 771 -11.85 8.76 -18.53
N TRP A 772 -11.25 8.18 -17.49
CA TRP A 772 -11.44 6.79 -17.10
C TRP A 772 -12.92 6.41 -16.91
N ALA A 773 -13.75 7.31 -16.41
CA ALA A 773 -15.19 7.08 -16.27
C ALA A 773 -15.90 6.87 -17.61
N LEU A 774 -15.52 7.65 -18.63
CA LEU A 774 -16.03 7.49 -19.99
C LEU A 774 -15.55 6.17 -20.61
N VAL A 775 -14.33 5.73 -20.28
CA VAL A 775 -13.81 4.44 -20.73
C VAL A 775 -14.64 3.31 -20.13
N VAL A 776 -14.87 3.32 -18.82
CA VAL A 776 -15.70 2.31 -18.12
C VAL A 776 -17.14 2.34 -18.62
N GLU A 777 -17.70 3.52 -18.91
CA GLU A 777 -19.04 3.62 -19.50
C GLU A 777 -19.11 2.96 -20.89
N ARG A 778 -18.10 3.19 -21.73
CA ARG A 778 -18.04 2.69 -23.11
C ARG A 778 -17.56 1.24 -23.21
N ASP A 779 -17.07 0.65 -22.13
CA ASP A 779 -16.61 -0.75 -21.99
C ASP A 779 -17.29 -1.46 -20.78
N PRO A 780 -18.61 -1.76 -20.89
CA PRO A 780 -19.35 -2.39 -19.80
C PRO A 780 -18.89 -3.82 -19.48
N ASP A 781 -18.40 -4.57 -20.48
CA ASP A 781 -17.99 -5.97 -20.36
C ASP A 781 -16.62 -6.15 -19.69
N GLY A 782 -15.80 -5.10 -19.76
CA GLY A 782 -14.55 -5.02 -19.05
C GLY A 782 -13.31 -5.51 -19.73
N ALA A 783 -13.24 -5.27 -21.04
CA ALA A 783 -12.08 -5.57 -21.84
C ALA A 783 -10.90 -4.60 -21.60
N VAL A 784 -11.15 -3.39 -21.08
CA VAL A 784 -10.12 -2.39 -20.80
C VAL A 784 -9.64 -2.48 -19.35
N ASP A 785 -8.36 -2.79 -19.18
CA ASP A 785 -7.66 -2.72 -17.88
C ASP A 785 -6.92 -1.39 -17.75
N ALA A 786 -7.24 -0.63 -16.70
CA ALA A 786 -6.55 0.61 -16.32
C ALA A 786 -5.01 0.47 -16.27
N ARG A 787 -4.50 -0.69 -15.87
CA ARG A 787 -3.06 -0.95 -15.72
C ARG A 787 -2.35 -1.03 -17.07
N ALA A 788 -3.00 -1.56 -18.10
CA ALA A 788 -2.44 -1.59 -19.45
C ALA A 788 -2.31 -0.16 -20.03
N LEU A 789 -3.27 0.72 -19.74
CA LEU A 789 -3.20 2.14 -20.11
C LEU A 789 -2.11 2.89 -19.37
N LEU A 790 -1.95 2.65 -18.07
CA LEU A 790 -0.85 3.20 -17.28
C LEU A 790 0.51 2.76 -17.85
N GLU A 791 0.62 1.49 -18.24
CA GLU A 791 1.85 0.95 -18.85
C GLU A 791 2.15 1.55 -20.22
N ILE A 792 1.13 1.69 -21.08
CA ILE A 792 1.27 2.37 -22.39
C ILE A 792 1.74 3.82 -22.20
N ALA A 793 1.12 4.55 -21.28
CA ALA A 793 1.50 5.93 -20.97
C ALA A 793 2.95 6.02 -20.46
N ARG A 794 3.30 5.14 -19.52
CA ARG A 794 4.64 5.05 -18.93
C ARG A 794 5.70 4.75 -20.00
N GLN A 795 5.47 3.76 -20.87
CA GLN A 795 6.39 3.41 -21.96
C GLN A 795 6.49 4.51 -23.03
N ALA A 796 5.39 5.24 -23.27
CA ALA A 796 5.38 6.37 -24.19
C ALA A 796 6.06 7.63 -23.62
N GLY A 797 6.27 7.70 -22.31
CA GLY A 797 6.80 8.87 -21.63
C GLY A 797 5.81 10.03 -21.53
N VAL A 798 4.50 9.71 -21.49
CA VAL A 798 3.41 10.69 -21.39
C VAL A 798 2.58 10.44 -20.13
N GLU A 799 1.92 11.48 -19.62
CA GLU A 799 1.02 11.31 -18.47
C GLU A 799 -0.20 10.47 -18.86
N ALA A 800 -0.69 9.65 -17.92
CA ALA A 800 -1.67 8.62 -18.26
C ALA A 800 -3.04 9.16 -18.71
N ARG A 801 -3.41 10.37 -18.30
CA ARG A 801 -4.58 11.11 -18.82
C ARG A 801 -4.54 11.32 -20.35
N TYR A 802 -3.36 11.47 -20.95
CA TYR A 802 -3.23 11.58 -22.41
C TYR A 802 -3.44 10.24 -23.12
N ALA A 803 -3.02 9.13 -22.51
CA ALA A 803 -3.30 7.79 -23.03
C ALA A 803 -4.81 7.47 -22.98
N VAL A 804 -5.49 7.88 -21.91
CA VAL A 804 -6.95 7.77 -21.78
C VAL A 804 -7.68 8.58 -22.84
N ARG A 805 -7.28 9.85 -23.06
CA ARG A 805 -7.84 10.67 -24.14
C ARG A 805 -7.64 10.00 -25.50
N ALA A 806 -6.42 9.57 -25.81
CA ALA A 806 -6.12 8.91 -27.09
C ALA A 806 -6.95 7.63 -27.28
N LEU A 807 -7.22 6.87 -26.21
CA LEU A 807 -8.10 5.71 -26.25
C LEU A 807 -9.56 6.13 -26.50
N LEU A 808 -10.05 7.17 -25.83
CA LEU A 808 -11.42 7.69 -25.99
C LEU A 808 -11.69 8.27 -27.39
N GLU A 809 -10.65 8.75 -28.07
CA GLU A 809 -10.70 9.21 -29.47
C GLU A 809 -10.65 8.03 -30.48
N THR A 810 -10.38 6.81 -30.00
CA THR A 810 -10.32 5.58 -30.80
C THR A 810 -11.66 4.82 -30.73
N PRO A 811 -12.16 4.21 -31.83
CA PRO A 811 -13.33 3.34 -31.79
C PRO A 811 -13.24 2.20 -30.76
N THR A 812 -14.29 2.01 -29.96
CA THR A 812 -14.33 1.03 -28.85
C THR A 812 -14.03 -0.41 -29.27
N ALA A 813 -14.47 -0.82 -30.45
CA ALA A 813 -14.21 -2.16 -31.01
C ALA A 813 -12.71 -2.46 -31.20
N GLN A 814 -11.86 -1.43 -31.24
CA GLN A 814 -10.41 -1.57 -31.43
C GLN A 814 -9.64 -1.61 -30.11
N TRP A 815 -10.26 -1.23 -28.99
CA TRP A 815 -9.59 -1.12 -27.69
C TRP A 815 -8.91 -2.41 -27.23
N PRO A 816 -9.54 -3.60 -27.28
CA PRO A 816 -8.90 -4.84 -26.82
C PRO A 816 -7.62 -5.16 -27.62
N ARG A 817 -7.63 -4.87 -28.93
CA ARG A 817 -6.48 -5.11 -29.81
C ARG A 817 -5.30 -4.17 -29.49
N LEU A 818 -5.59 -2.90 -29.22
CA LEU A 818 -4.57 -1.90 -28.86
C LEU A 818 -3.93 -2.20 -27.50
N LEU A 819 -4.71 -2.72 -26.56
CA LEU A 819 -4.24 -3.06 -25.21
C LEU A 819 -3.49 -4.40 -25.19
N ALA A 820 -3.75 -5.30 -26.13
CA ALA A 820 -3.02 -6.55 -26.28
C ALA A 820 -1.55 -6.35 -26.75
N SER A 821 -1.21 -5.16 -27.27
CA SER A 821 0.16 -4.81 -27.71
C SER A 821 0.67 -3.51 -27.06
N PRO A 822 0.96 -3.48 -25.74
CA PRO A 822 1.33 -2.27 -25.03
C PRO A 822 2.53 -1.53 -25.62
N ALA A 823 3.59 -2.25 -26.04
CA ALA A 823 4.79 -1.66 -26.62
C ALA A 823 4.55 -0.95 -27.96
N ALA A 824 3.72 -1.55 -28.81
CA ALA A 824 3.34 -0.95 -30.08
C ALA A 824 2.47 0.29 -29.88
N SER A 825 1.44 0.19 -29.02
CA SER A 825 0.57 1.31 -28.66
C SER A 825 1.35 2.46 -28.01
N ALA A 826 2.34 2.15 -27.15
CA ALA A 826 3.21 3.15 -26.54
C ALA A 826 4.10 3.86 -27.56
N GLY A 827 4.72 3.08 -28.46
CA GLY A 827 5.51 3.65 -29.56
C GLY A 827 4.68 4.55 -30.46
N TRP A 828 3.44 4.15 -30.76
CA TRP A 828 2.49 4.92 -31.56
C TRP A 828 2.04 6.20 -30.88
N LEU A 829 1.64 6.10 -29.60
CA LEU A 829 1.22 7.23 -28.79
C LEU A 829 2.33 8.26 -28.65
N ARG A 830 3.58 7.82 -28.45
CA ARG A 830 4.76 8.69 -28.38
C ARG A 830 5.01 9.45 -29.68
N THR A 831 4.80 8.82 -30.83
CA THR A 831 5.08 9.44 -32.14
C THR A 831 3.95 10.34 -32.64
N PHE A 832 2.69 9.97 -32.42
CA PHE A 832 1.53 10.66 -33.02
C PHE A 832 0.59 11.32 -32.02
N GLY A 833 0.75 11.07 -30.71
CA GLY A 833 -0.17 11.54 -29.68
C GLY A 833 -1.57 10.93 -29.76
N ARG A 834 -1.77 9.87 -30.56
CA ARG A 834 -3.05 9.19 -30.82
C ARG A 834 -2.86 7.68 -30.89
N LEU A 835 -3.94 6.93 -30.69
CA LEU A 835 -3.98 5.45 -30.73
C LEU A 835 -4.71 4.90 -31.97
N ASP A 836 -4.51 5.51 -33.13
CA ASP A 836 -5.07 5.07 -34.42
C ASP A 836 -4.28 3.92 -35.08
N LEU A 837 -3.76 3.01 -34.25
CA LEU A 837 -2.84 1.95 -34.66
C LEU A 837 -3.57 0.73 -35.30
N ALA A 838 -4.88 0.58 -35.11
CA ALA A 838 -5.61 -0.61 -35.57
C ALA A 838 -5.46 -0.93 -37.08
N PRO A 839 -5.54 0.04 -38.01
CA PRO A 839 -5.34 -0.22 -39.44
C PRO A 839 -3.91 -0.71 -39.78
N VAL A 840 -2.93 -0.32 -38.96
CA VAL A 840 -1.55 -0.77 -39.11
C VAL A 840 -1.38 -2.17 -38.54
N LEU A 841 -2.03 -2.51 -37.42
CA LEU A 841 -2.08 -3.88 -36.90
C LEU A 841 -2.77 -4.85 -37.86
N ASP A 842 -3.77 -4.38 -38.62
CA ASP A 842 -4.42 -5.20 -39.66
C ASP A 842 -3.48 -5.50 -40.85
N ALA A 843 -2.60 -4.55 -41.21
CA ALA A 843 -1.57 -4.76 -42.23
C ALA A 843 -0.35 -5.53 -41.70
N PHE A 844 -0.01 -5.32 -40.43
CA PHE A 844 1.17 -5.83 -39.75
C PHE A 844 0.84 -6.29 -38.31
N PRO A 845 0.43 -7.55 -38.11
CA PRO A 845 0.09 -8.08 -36.79
C PRO A 845 1.25 -7.99 -35.78
N ASP A 846 2.50 -8.15 -36.25
CA ASP A 846 3.72 -8.11 -35.42
C ASP A 846 4.41 -6.73 -35.44
N VAL A 847 3.63 -5.64 -35.42
CA VAL A 847 4.16 -4.26 -35.55
C VAL A 847 5.23 -3.91 -34.50
N ALA A 848 5.17 -4.53 -33.32
CA ALA A 848 6.16 -4.34 -32.25
C ALA A 848 7.58 -4.71 -32.70
N ASP A 849 7.73 -5.74 -33.55
CA ASP A 849 9.00 -6.21 -34.08
C ASP A 849 9.50 -5.38 -35.27
N LEU A 850 8.61 -4.60 -35.89
CA LEU A 850 8.90 -3.74 -37.05
C LEU A 850 9.26 -2.32 -36.66
N LEU A 851 8.74 -1.81 -35.54
CA LEU A 851 8.98 -0.45 -35.04
C LEU A 851 10.48 -0.10 -34.87
N PRO A 852 11.37 -1.01 -34.41
CA PRO A 852 12.81 -0.74 -34.35
C PRO A 852 13.48 -0.55 -35.72
N ARG A 853 12.87 -1.08 -36.80
CA ARG A 853 13.46 -1.15 -38.14
C ARG A 853 12.98 -0.05 -39.10
N PHE A 854 11.69 0.33 -39.03
CA PHE A 854 11.06 1.20 -40.04
C PHE A 854 10.51 2.53 -39.53
N SER A 855 10.53 2.80 -38.22
CA SER A 855 9.82 3.93 -37.57
C SER A 855 8.29 3.87 -37.71
N ALA A 856 7.57 4.49 -36.77
CA ALA A 856 6.11 4.51 -36.78
C ALA A 856 5.52 5.30 -37.97
N GLN A 857 6.24 6.31 -38.48
CA GLN A 857 5.81 7.11 -39.65
C GLN A 857 5.84 6.31 -40.94
N ALA A 858 6.92 5.56 -41.21
CA ALA A 858 6.99 4.77 -42.44
C ALA A 858 6.02 3.59 -42.42
N LEU A 859 5.83 2.92 -41.27
CA LEU A 859 4.84 1.83 -41.14
C LEU A 859 3.40 2.31 -41.35
N ARG A 860 3.07 3.50 -40.82
CA ARG A 860 1.75 4.12 -41.04
C ARG A 860 1.51 4.42 -42.52
N ALA A 861 2.49 5.03 -43.18
CA ALA A 861 2.40 5.39 -44.60
C ALA A 861 2.37 4.14 -45.48
N ALA A 862 3.16 3.11 -45.16
CA ALA A 862 3.18 1.83 -45.84
C ALA A 862 1.83 1.10 -45.74
N ALA A 863 1.21 1.06 -44.55
CA ALA A 863 -0.12 0.50 -44.37
C ALA A 863 -1.18 1.24 -45.21
N SER A 864 -1.11 2.58 -45.26
CA SER A 864 -2.01 3.39 -46.09
C SER A 864 -1.80 3.20 -47.59
N ALA A 865 -0.58 2.86 -48.01
CA ALA A 865 -0.25 2.52 -49.40
C ALA A 865 -0.53 1.04 -49.77
N GLY A 866 -1.09 0.25 -48.84
CA GLY A 866 -1.42 -1.16 -49.07
C GLY A 866 -0.22 -2.12 -49.05
N LEU A 867 0.95 -1.68 -48.58
CA LEU A 867 2.11 -2.54 -48.42
C LEU A 867 1.87 -3.54 -47.27
N ARG A 868 2.04 -4.83 -47.54
CA ARG A 868 1.96 -5.92 -46.55
C ARG A 868 3.36 -6.35 -46.10
N ALA A 869 3.45 -7.10 -45.00
CA ALA A 869 4.73 -7.51 -44.40
C ALA A 869 5.74 -8.07 -45.41
N GLY A 870 5.32 -8.97 -46.32
CA GLY A 870 6.22 -9.54 -47.33
C GLY A 870 6.76 -8.54 -48.37
N LEU A 871 6.05 -7.43 -48.63
CA LEU A 871 6.53 -6.37 -49.53
C LEU A 871 7.54 -5.45 -48.81
N LEU A 872 7.33 -5.18 -47.51
CA LEU A 872 8.33 -4.48 -46.70
C LEU A 872 9.64 -5.28 -46.61
N GLU A 873 9.59 -6.60 -46.49
CA GLU A 873 10.78 -7.46 -46.53
C GLU A 873 11.49 -7.46 -47.88
N ILE A 874 10.78 -7.24 -49.00
CA ILE A 874 11.38 -7.06 -50.32
C ILE A 874 12.15 -5.74 -50.36
N LEU A 875 11.54 -4.65 -49.91
CA LEU A 875 12.18 -3.33 -49.86
C LEU A 875 13.36 -3.30 -48.87
N GLU A 876 13.26 -4.00 -47.73
CA GLU A 876 14.35 -4.16 -46.76
C GLU A 876 15.55 -4.89 -47.34
N ARG A 877 15.30 -6.02 -48.03
CA ARG A 877 16.36 -6.80 -48.69
C ARG A 877 17.00 -6.03 -49.84
N PHE A 878 16.20 -5.28 -50.60
CA PHE A 878 16.72 -4.37 -51.62
C PHE A 878 17.61 -3.30 -50.98
N ALA A 879 17.14 -2.62 -49.93
CA ALA A 879 17.88 -1.59 -49.21
C ALA A 879 19.24 -2.12 -48.69
N ALA A 880 19.23 -3.28 -48.03
CA ALA A 880 20.43 -3.91 -47.51
C ALA A 880 21.46 -4.25 -48.61
N ARG A 881 21.00 -4.67 -49.79
CA ARG A 881 21.87 -5.03 -50.93
C ARG A 881 22.33 -3.81 -51.74
N ALA A 882 21.52 -2.77 -51.79
CA ALA A 882 21.86 -1.48 -52.41
C ALA A 882 22.75 -0.61 -51.51
N GLY A 883 22.88 -0.93 -50.22
CA GLY A 883 23.70 -0.20 -49.25
C GLY A 883 23.00 1.03 -48.65
N VAL A 884 21.67 1.00 -48.53
CA VAL A 884 20.82 2.13 -48.07
C VAL A 884 19.97 1.70 -46.87
N ALA A 885 19.56 2.62 -46.01
CA ALA A 885 18.67 2.31 -44.89
C ALA A 885 17.25 1.96 -45.38
N ALA A 886 16.64 0.94 -44.75
CA ALA A 886 15.33 0.44 -45.16
C ALA A 886 14.21 1.48 -45.03
N GLY A 887 14.30 2.37 -44.03
CA GLY A 887 13.37 3.50 -43.87
C GLY A 887 13.42 4.49 -45.04
N ASP A 888 14.60 4.77 -45.59
CA ASP A 888 14.79 5.72 -46.70
C ASP A 888 14.25 5.15 -48.02
N VAL A 889 14.41 3.84 -48.24
CA VAL A 889 13.85 3.15 -49.41
C VAL A 889 12.31 3.14 -49.37
N VAL A 890 11.72 2.89 -48.20
CA VAL A 890 10.25 2.94 -48.04
C VAL A 890 9.73 4.37 -48.23
N ALA A 891 10.43 5.38 -47.67
CA ALA A 891 10.07 6.78 -47.88
C ALA A 891 10.18 7.19 -49.36
N GLY A 892 11.29 6.84 -50.03
CA GLY A 892 11.51 7.11 -51.44
C GLY A 892 10.48 6.43 -52.35
N PHE A 893 10.17 5.15 -52.08
CA PHE A 893 9.14 4.39 -52.78
C PHE A 893 7.77 5.08 -52.72
N LEU A 894 7.40 5.63 -51.56
CA LEU A 894 6.16 6.37 -51.39
C LEU A 894 6.22 7.77 -52.02
N ASN A 895 7.38 8.45 -51.96
CA ASN A 895 7.56 9.79 -52.52
C ASN A 895 7.45 9.81 -54.05
N VAL A 896 7.93 8.76 -54.73
CA VAL A 896 7.79 8.63 -56.19
C VAL A 896 6.39 8.20 -56.63
N GLY A 897 5.46 8.01 -55.69
CA GLY A 897 4.07 7.64 -55.96
C GLY A 897 3.88 6.17 -56.35
N ALA A 898 4.81 5.29 -55.97
CA ALA A 898 4.74 3.86 -56.29
C ALA A 898 3.60 3.16 -55.53
N MET A 899 2.94 2.22 -56.19
CA MET A 899 1.87 1.40 -55.64
C MET A 899 2.42 0.05 -55.14
N ALA A 900 1.68 -0.65 -54.28
CA ALA A 900 2.14 -1.94 -53.75
C ALA A 900 2.53 -2.98 -54.83
N ASP A 901 1.93 -2.90 -56.02
CA ASP A 901 2.24 -3.76 -57.17
C ASP A 901 3.60 -3.48 -57.83
N ASP A 902 4.24 -2.35 -57.51
CA ASP A 902 5.57 -1.97 -58.00
C ASP A 902 6.70 -2.53 -57.12
N ALA A 903 6.42 -2.89 -55.86
CA ALA A 903 7.39 -3.45 -54.93
C ALA A 903 8.13 -4.73 -55.44
N PRO A 904 7.49 -5.65 -56.20
CA PRO A 904 8.16 -6.81 -56.78
C PRO A 904 9.31 -6.49 -57.74
N VAL A 905 9.34 -5.31 -58.37
CA VAL A 905 10.44 -4.87 -59.25
C VAL A 905 11.79 -4.87 -58.49
N PHE A 906 11.74 -4.52 -57.21
CA PHE A 906 12.90 -4.45 -56.32
C PHE A 906 13.34 -5.82 -55.76
N ALA A 907 12.59 -6.89 -56.03
CA ALA A 907 12.91 -8.24 -55.51
C ALA A 907 14.13 -8.88 -56.18
N THR A 908 14.58 -8.37 -57.33
CA THR A 908 15.65 -8.99 -58.11
C THR A 908 17.04 -8.54 -57.68
N GLU A 909 18.01 -9.46 -57.73
CA GLU A 909 19.43 -9.13 -57.49
C GLU A 909 19.98 -8.14 -58.52
N ALA A 910 19.46 -8.19 -59.76
CA ALA A 910 19.84 -7.27 -60.82
C ALA A 910 19.40 -5.83 -60.51
N ALA A 911 18.19 -5.63 -59.98
CA ALA A 911 17.72 -4.31 -59.58
C ALA A 911 18.56 -3.72 -58.44
N ALA A 912 18.91 -4.52 -57.42
CA ALA A 912 19.76 -4.06 -56.31
C ALA A 912 21.20 -3.76 -56.75
N ALA A 913 21.80 -4.60 -57.61
CA ALA A 913 23.16 -4.40 -58.11
C ALA A 913 23.25 -3.19 -59.08
N TRP A 914 22.23 -3.00 -59.92
CA TRP A 914 22.12 -1.81 -60.77
C TRP A 914 21.93 -0.55 -59.92
N ALA A 915 21.00 -0.57 -58.95
CA ALA A 915 20.77 0.55 -58.04
C ALA A 915 22.04 0.92 -57.26
N ALA A 916 22.78 -0.06 -56.74
CA ALA A 916 24.06 0.19 -56.05
C ALA A 916 25.09 0.86 -56.98
N ALA A 917 25.16 0.47 -58.24
CA ALA A 917 26.06 1.07 -59.23
C ALA A 917 25.67 2.52 -59.58
N GLU A 918 24.38 2.81 -59.75
CA GLU A 918 23.88 4.16 -60.03
C GLU A 918 23.99 5.09 -58.82
N LEU A 919 23.70 4.61 -57.60
CA LEU A 919 23.91 5.34 -56.36
C LEU A 919 25.40 5.66 -56.16
N ALA A 920 26.30 4.72 -56.44
CA ALA A 920 27.75 4.95 -56.42
C ALA A 920 28.22 5.95 -57.50
N ALA A 921 27.46 6.07 -58.60
CA ALA A 921 27.67 7.08 -59.63
C ALA A 921 27.06 8.46 -59.27
N GLY A 922 26.38 8.58 -58.12
CA GLY A 922 25.87 9.84 -57.58
C GLY A 922 24.43 10.17 -57.97
N VAL A 923 23.66 9.21 -58.51
CA VAL A 923 22.23 9.37 -58.79
C VAL A 923 21.43 9.37 -57.48
N ALA A 924 20.39 10.20 -57.35
CA ALA A 924 19.57 10.25 -56.15
C ALA A 924 18.68 9.01 -56.01
N LEU A 925 18.40 8.58 -54.77
CA LEU A 925 17.62 7.37 -54.48
C LEU A 925 16.23 7.40 -55.14
N ASP A 926 15.52 8.52 -55.07
CA ASP A 926 14.18 8.65 -55.65
C ASP A 926 14.22 8.48 -57.18
N ASP A 927 15.23 9.00 -57.87
CA ASP A 927 15.39 8.84 -59.33
C ASP A 927 15.73 7.39 -59.72
N VAL A 928 16.53 6.70 -58.90
CA VAL A 928 16.86 5.28 -59.07
C VAL A 928 15.60 4.42 -58.90
N LEU A 929 14.79 4.70 -57.88
CA LEU A 929 13.53 3.99 -57.62
C LEU A 929 12.51 4.26 -58.73
N ALA A 930 12.33 5.52 -59.16
CA ALA A 930 11.44 5.90 -60.25
C ALA A 930 11.85 5.23 -61.57
N THR A 931 13.14 5.22 -61.91
CA THR A 931 13.64 4.62 -63.15
C THR A 931 13.39 3.11 -63.20
N LEU A 932 13.55 2.40 -62.07
CA LEU A 932 13.26 0.97 -62.00
C LEU A 932 11.78 0.66 -62.23
N ILE A 933 10.89 1.55 -61.76
CA ILE A 933 9.44 1.42 -61.91
C ILE A 933 8.99 1.79 -63.34
N GLU A 934 9.51 2.89 -63.89
CA GLU A 934 9.10 3.44 -65.18
C GLU A 934 9.66 2.68 -66.40
N ASP A 935 10.90 2.15 -66.30
CA ASP A 935 11.51 1.35 -67.37
C ASP A 935 12.15 0.05 -66.85
N PRO A 936 11.33 -0.96 -66.47
CA PRO A 936 11.82 -2.26 -66.04
C PRO A 936 12.62 -2.98 -67.14
N GLY A 937 12.44 -2.60 -68.41
CA GLY A 937 13.10 -3.16 -69.59
C GLY A 937 14.56 -2.73 -69.74
N ARG A 938 14.97 -1.62 -69.11
CA ARG A 938 16.36 -1.12 -69.10
C ARG A 938 17.35 -2.12 -68.51
N LEU A 939 16.93 -2.86 -67.47
CA LEU A 939 17.68 -3.97 -66.89
C LEU A 939 17.91 -5.10 -67.92
N ARG A 940 16.94 -5.35 -68.80
CA ARG A 940 17.03 -6.36 -69.86
C ARG A 940 17.99 -5.95 -70.97
N ALA A 941 18.03 -4.67 -71.36
CA ALA A 941 18.98 -4.15 -72.35
C ALA A 941 20.43 -4.24 -71.83
N TRP A 942 20.65 -3.88 -70.57
CA TRP A 942 21.93 -4.04 -69.89
C TRP A 942 22.40 -5.50 -69.81
N LEU A 943 21.47 -6.45 -69.68
CA LEU A 943 21.74 -7.89 -69.60
C LEU A 943 22.07 -8.57 -70.95
N VAL A 944 21.82 -7.96 -72.12
CA VAL A 944 21.88 -8.64 -73.43
C VAL A 944 23.13 -8.30 -74.27
N GLU A 945 23.72 -7.10 -74.18
CA GLU A 945 24.72 -6.61 -75.17
C GLU A 945 26.21 -6.82 -74.82
N GLY A 946 26.59 -7.72 -73.90
CA GLY A 946 27.99 -7.95 -73.52
C GLY A 946 28.75 -8.99 -74.38
N GLU A 947 29.96 -8.69 -74.88
CA GLU A 947 30.69 -9.54 -75.85
C GLU A 947 31.23 -10.90 -75.32
N ASN A 948 31.36 -11.14 -74.01
CA ASN A 948 31.79 -12.44 -73.45
C ASN A 948 30.65 -13.21 -72.74
N LEU A 949 29.43 -12.68 -72.83
CA LEU A 949 28.39 -12.98 -71.85
C LEU A 949 27.89 -14.43 -71.89
N PRO A 950 27.59 -15.11 -73.01
CA PRO A 950 27.03 -16.48 -72.93
C PRO A 950 27.98 -17.52 -72.28
N ARG A 951 29.30 -17.36 -72.47
CA ARG A 951 30.31 -18.22 -71.86
C ARG A 951 30.59 -17.85 -70.41
N GLU A 952 30.59 -16.57 -70.09
CA GLU A 952 30.72 -16.07 -68.71
C GLU A 952 29.47 -16.35 -67.89
N VAL A 953 28.29 -16.24 -68.49
CA VAL A 953 26.98 -16.58 -67.93
C VAL A 953 26.91 -18.07 -67.66
N LEU A 954 27.24 -18.94 -68.62
CA LEU A 954 27.20 -20.38 -68.34
C LEU A 954 28.29 -20.80 -67.34
N SER A 955 29.47 -20.15 -67.36
CA SER A 955 30.52 -20.40 -66.35
C SER A 955 30.12 -19.89 -64.95
N GLY A 956 29.44 -18.75 -64.87
CA GLY A 956 28.94 -18.15 -63.63
C GLY A 956 27.75 -18.93 -63.07
N VAL A 957 26.84 -19.38 -63.93
CA VAL A 957 25.71 -20.24 -63.57
C VAL A 957 26.23 -21.60 -63.09
N LEU A 958 27.14 -22.25 -63.81
CA LEU A 958 27.69 -23.55 -63.39
C LEU A 958 28.73 -23.45 -62.27
N GLY A 959 29.31 -22.28 -62.00
CA GLY A 959 30.39 -22.11 -61.02
C GLY A 959 31.73 -22.74 -61.43
N ALA A 960 31.84 -23.24 -62.68
CA ALA A 960 33.05 -23.79 -63.27
C ALA A 960 33.03 -23.61 -64.79
N ARG A 961 34.19 -23.70 -65.45
CA ARG A 961 34.26 -23.57 -66.91
C ARG A 961 33.52 -24.75 -67.57
N PRO A 962 32.59 -24.53 -68.51
CA PRO A 962 31.80 -25.61 -69.12
C PRO A 962 32.64 -26.77 -69.70
N ARG A 963 33.82 -26.48 -70.26
CA ARG A 963 34.75 -27.50 -70.77
C ARG A 963 35.30 -28.44 -69.69
N SER A 964 35.50 -27.98 -68.46
CA SER A 964 36.01 -28.85 -67.38
C SER A 964 34.95 -29.82 -66.84
N LEU A 965 33.68 -29.63 -67.20
CA LEU A 965 32.57 -30.53 -66.88
C LEU A 965 32.15 -31.39 -68.08
N GLY A 966 32.93 -31.38 -69.17
CA GLY A 966 32.69 -32.17 -70.37
C GLY A 966 31.66 -31.58 -71.35
N VAL A 967 31.28 -30.31 -71.20
CA VAL A 967 30.27 -29.67 -72.07
C VAL A 967 30.89 -29.15 -73.37
N GLY A 968 30.37 -29.64 -74.51
CA GLY A 968 30.80 -29.23 -75.85
C GLY A 968 30.31 -27.83 -76.25
N ARG A 969 30.82 -27.26 -77.36
CA ARG A 969 30.40 -25.92 -77.82
C ARG A 969 28.91 -25.88 -78.19
N THR A 970 28.43 -26.88 -78.92
CA THR A 970 27.05 -26.98 -79.39
C THR A 970 26.08 -27.21 -78.22
N GLU A 971 26.46 -28.07 -77.27
CA GLU A 971 25.72 -28.31 -76.03
C GLU A 971 25.65 -27.03 -75.19
N GLY A 972 26.75 -26.29 -75.04
CA GLY A 972 26.76 -25.03 -74.29
C GLY A 972 25.83 -23.97 -74.87
N VAL A 973 25.74 -23.85 -76.20
CA VAL A 973 24.79 -22.94 -76.86
C VAL A 973 23.35 -23.39 -76.62
N ALA A 974 23.08 -24.70 -76.71
CA ALA A 974 21.74 -25.25 -76.45
C ALA A 974 21.31 -25.10 -74.99
N LEU A 975 22.24 -25.24 -74.03
CA LEU A 975 21.96 -25.04 -72.61
C LEU A 975 21.74 -23.56 -72.26
N VAL A 976 22.46 -22.64 -72.90
CA VAL A 976 22.17 -21.19 -72.77
C VAL A 976 20.79 -20.88 -73.37
N ALA A 977 20.48 -21.40 -74.57
CA ALA A 977 19.17 -21.23 -75.18
C ALA A 977 18.03 -21.86 -74.33
N LEU A 978 18.30 -22.98 -73.64
CA LEU A 978 17.37 -23.59 -72.68
C LEU A 978 17.14 -22.70 -71.47
N LEU A 979 18.20 -22.10 -70.91
CA LEU A 979 18.10 -21.14 -69.81
C LEU A 979 17.36 -19.86 -70.23
N GLU A 980 17.52 -19.44 -71.48
CA GLU A 980 16.78 -18.32 -72.07
C GLU A 980 15.30 -18.66 -72.29
N ALA A 981 15.01 -19.86 -72.79
CA ALA A 981 13.64 -20.34 -73.02
C ALA A 981 12.91 -20.68 -71.71
N ARG A 982 13.65 -21.09 -70.67
CA ARG A 982 13.14 -21.52 -69.36
C ARG A 982 13.92 -20.84 -68.23
N PRO A 983 13.78 -19.51 -68.07
CA PRO A 983 14.56 -18.72 -67.09
C PRO A 983 14.32 -19.16 -65.64
N ALA A 984 13.18 -19.81 -65.36
CA ALA A 984 12.87 -20.36 -64.04
C ALA A 984 13.80 -21.50 -63.59
N LEU A 985 14.65 -22.04 -64.47
CA LEU A 985 15.70 -22.99 -64.11
C LEU A 985 16.93 -22.32 -63.46
N LEU A 986 17.18 -21.03 -63.73
CA LEU A 986 18.36 -20.32 -63.22
C LEU A 986 18.45 -20.29 -61.68
N PRO A 987 17.37 -20.03 -60.93
CA PRO A 987 17.41 -20.07 -59.46
C PRO A 987 17.75 -21.47 -58.93
N LEU A 988 17.15 -22.52 -59.51
CA LEU A 988 17.40 -23.91 -59.10
C LEU A 988 18.86 -24.32 -59.29
N VAL A 989 19.46 -23.89 -60.41
CA VAL A 989 20.86 -24.16 -60.71
C VAL A 989 21.79 -23.39 -59.77
N ARG A 990 21.42 -22.17 -59.36
CA ARG A 990 22.22 -21.37 -58.41
C ARG A 990 22.21 -21.92 -56.99
N ASP A 991 21.10 -22.51 -56.55
CA ASP A 991 20.96 -23.09 -55.20
C ASP A 991 21.82 -24.36 -54.99
N LEU A 992 22.21 -25.02 -56.08
CA LEU A 992 23.09 -26.19 -56.03
C LEU A 992 24.54 -25.75 -55.81
N VAL A 993 25.24 -26.39 -54.87
CA VAL A 993 26.62 -26.00 -54.52
C VAL A 993 27.63 -26.54 -55.54
N PHE A 994 27.42 -27.76 -56.06
CA PHE A 994 28.41 -28.42 -56.91
C PHE A 994 28.17 -28.22 -58.42
N PRO A 995 29.19 -27.82 -59.21
CA PRO A 995 29.06 -27.62 -60.65
C PRO A 995 28.54 -28.83 -61.45
N SER A 996 28.81 -30.06 -60.98
CA SER A 996 28.30 -31.30 -61.58
C SER A 996 26.78 -31.47 -61.41
N GLN A 997 26.24 -31.12 -60.23
CA GLN A 997 24.79 -31.15 -59.96
C GLN A 997 24.05 -30.10 -60.79
N ARG A 998 24.65 -28.90 -60.92
CA ARG A 998 24.16 -27.82 -61.77
C ARG A 998 24.01 -28.26 -63.23
N LEU A 999 25.02 -28.95 -63.75
CA LEU A 999 24.98 -29.50 -65.10
C LEU A 999 23.98 -30.66 -65.23
N HIS A 1000 23.88 -31.53 -64.21
CA HIS A 1000 22.92 -32.64 -64.20
C HIS A 1000 21.47 -32.16 -64.26
N LEU A 1001 21.12 -31.12 -63.49
CA LEU A 1001 19.79 -30.50 -63.54
C LEU A 1001 19.46 -29.93 -64.92
N LEU A 1002 20.43 -29.25 -65.55
CA LEU A 1002 20.25 -28.67 -66.89
C LEU A 1002 20.09 -29.73 -67.98
N ARG A 1003 20.76 -30.88 -67.84
CA ARG A 1003 20.58 -32.02 -68.75
C ARG A 1003 19.21 -32.69 -68.56
N LEU A 1004 18.79 -32.93 -67.32
CA LEU A 1004 17.43 -33.43 -67.03
C LEU A 1004 16.34 -32.52 -67.61
N ALA A 1005 16.53 -31.20 -67.53
CA ALA A 1005 15.60 -30.22 -68.10
C ALA A 1005 15.59 -30.21 -69.64
N ALA A 1006 16.71 -30.59 -70.26
CA ALA A 1006 16.84 -30.72 -71.71
C ALA A 1006 16.22 -32.04 -72.22
N ASP A 1007 16.40 -33.13 -71.46
CA ASP A 1007 15.93 -34.47 -71.82
C ASP A 1007 14.42 -34.66 -71.59
N HIS A 1008 13.83 -33.93 -70.63
CA HIS A 1008 12.38 -33.92 -70.36
C HIS A 1008 11.81 -32.49 -70.45
N PRO A 1009 11.64 -31.94 -71.66
CA PRO A 1009 11.22 -30.55 -71.85
C PRO A 1009 9.82 -30.25 -71.27
N ASP A 1010 8.96 -31.26 -71.18
CA ASP A 1010 7.59 -31.14 -70.67
C ASP A 1010 7.52 -31.04 -69.13
N TRP A 1011 8.59 -31.40 -68.42
CA TRP A 1011 8.62 -31.34 -66.96
C TRP A 1011 8.78 -29.91 -66.47
N ASN A 1012 7.88 -29.47 -65.58
CA ASN A 1012 7.99 -28.16 -64.94
C ASN A 1012 8.87 -28.25 -63.68
N LEU A 1013 10.20 -28.21 -63.87
CA LEU A 1013 11.19 -28.34 -62.80
C LEU A 1013 11.25 -27.13 -61.86
N ALA A 1014 10.66 -26.00 -62.24
CA ALA A 1014 10.63 -24.76 -61.45
C ALA A 1014 9.61 -24.76 -60.31
N ARG A 1015 8.95 -25.89 -60.03
CA ARG A 1015 8.08 -26.05 -58.86
C ARG A 1015 8.90 -25.92 -57.58
N GLN A 1016 8.37 -25.18 -56.61
CA GLN A 1016 9.02 -24.99 -55.31
C GLN A 1016 9.33 -26.33 -54.63
N THR A 1017 8.46 -27.33 -54.78
CA THR A 1017 8.66 -28.68 -54.24
C THR A 1017 9.89 -29.41 -54.80
N VAL A 1018 10.23 -29.18 -56.07
CA VAL A 1018 11.45 -29.70 -56.70
C VAL A 1018 12.66 -28.92 -56.23
N ARG A 1019 12.55 -27.58 -56.11
CA ARG A 1019 13.59 -26.70 -55.58
C ARG A 1019 14.03 -27.09 -54.17
N ASP A 1020 13.08 -27.31 -53.27
CA ASP A 1020 13.34 -27.67 -51.87
C ASP A 1020 13.98 -29.07 -51.72
N ALA A 1021 13.85 -29.91 -52.74
CA ALA A 1021 14.40 -31.27 -52.78
C ALA A 1021 15.85 -31.35 -53.26
N LEU A 1022 16.34 -30.29 -53.90
CA LEU A 1022 17.73 -30.16 -54.33
C LEU A 1022 18.62 -29.83 -53.12
N PRO A 1023 19.86 -30.36 -53.01
CA PRO A 1023 20.59 -31.25 -53.92
C PRO A 1023 20.27 -32.74 -53.78
N GLY A 1024 19.62 -33.14 -52.67
CA GLY A 1024 19.44 -34.55 -52.30
C GLY A 1024 18.71 -35.40 -53.34
N LEU A 1025 17.84 -34.78 -54.15
CA LEU A 1025 17.19 -35.42 -55.30
C LEU A 1025 18.19 -35.84 -56.39
N LEU A 1026 19.12 -34.95 -56.77
CA LEU A 1026 20.06 -35.18 -57.89
C LEU A 1026 21.18 -36.14 -57.52
N ASP A 1027 21.48 -36.27 -56.22
CA ASP A 1027 22.45 -37.25 -55.72
C ASP A 1027 21.82 -38.65 -55.54
N HIS A 1028 20.49 -38.79 -55.70
CA HIS A 1028 19.79 -40.05 -55.53
C HIS A 1028 19.90 -40.93 -56.81
N PRO A 1029 20.22 -42.22 -56.71
CA PRO A 1029 20.38 -43.11 -57.87
C PRO A 1029 19.10 -43.30 -58.71
N ALA A 1030 17.94 -42.96 -58.15
CA ALA A 1030 16.62 -43.01 -58.81
C ALA A 1030 15.99 -41.62 -59.02
N ALA A 1031 16.81 -40.57 -59.17
CA ALA A 1031 16.39 -39.17 -59.27
C ALA A 1031 15.22 -38.95 -60.25
N GLU A 1032 15.28 -39.56 -61.44
CA GLU A 1032 14.24 -39.45 -62.47
C GLU A 1032 12.88 -40.03 -62.04
N ARG A 1033 12.87 -41.19 -61.36
CA ARG A 1033 11.62 -41.81 -60.84
C ARG A 1033 11.01 -41.01 -59.69
N ILE A 1034 11.84 -40.52 -58.77
CA ILE A 1034 11.38 -39.69 -57.64
C ILE A 1034 10.80 -38.38 -58.16
N LEU A 1035 11.50 -37.74 -59.11
CA LEU A 1035 11.05 -36.51 -59.74
C LEU A 1035 9.75 -36.70 -60.52
N GLY A 1036 9.58 -37.85 -61.19
CA GLY A 1036 8.33 -38.23 -61.85
C GLY A 1036 7.15 -38.32 -60.88
N LEU A 1037 7.33 -38.90 -59.68
CA LEU A 1037 6.29 -38.97 -58.65
C LEU A 1037 5.99 -37.59 -58.02
N MET A 1038 7.00 -36.75 -57.85
CA MET A 1038 6.83 -35.39 -57.32
C MET A 1038 6.09 -34.47 -58.30
N ILE A 1039 6.30 -34.63 -59.60
CA ILE A 1039 5.67 -33.80 -60.63
C ILE A 1039 4.31 -34.38 -61.06
N GLY A 1040 4.18 -35.70 -61.11
CA GLY A 1040 2.98 -36.40 -61.58
C GLY A 1040 1.92 -36.68 -60.51
N GLU A 1041 2.31 -36.86 -59.25
CA GLU A 1041 1.38 -37.21 -58.15
C GLU A 1041 1.44 -36.22 -56.96
N ASP A 1042 2.12 -35.08 -57.14
CA ASP A 1042 2.29 -33.99 -56.14
C ASP A 1042 2.78 -34.47 -54.76
N LEU A 1043 3.63 -35.51 -54.74
CA LEU A 1043 4.32 -35.95 -53.53
C LEU A 1043 5.50 -35.04 -53.20
N THR A 1044 5.77 -34.79 -51.90
CA THR A 1044 7.02 -34.14 -51.46
C THR A 1044 8.21 -35.08 -51.63
N PHE A 1045 9.43 -34.56 -51.67
CA PHE A 1045 10.64 -35.36 -51.90
C PHE A 1045 10.82 -36.53 -50.93
N ALA A 1046 10.60 -36.30 -49.64
CA ALA A 1046 10.72 -37.36 -48.65
C ALA A 1046 9.58 -38.40 -48.76
N GLN A 1047 8.37 -38.00 -49.15
CA GLN A 1047 7.26 -38.93 -49.42
C GLN A 1047 7.51 -39.76 -50.69
N ALA A 1048 7.99 -39.13 -51.77
CA ALA A 1048 8.31 -39.80 -53.02
C ALA A 1048 9.46 -40.80 -52.82
N ARG A 1049 10.47 -40.45 -52.01
CA ARG A 1049 11.54 -41.38 -51.61
C ARG A 1049 10.99 -42.57 -50.83
N VAL A 1050 10.17 -42.35 -49.80
CA VAL A 1050 9.54 -43.44 -49.01
C VAL A 1050 8.62 -44.31 -49.87
N ALA A 1051 7.87 -43.72 -50.81
CA ALA A 1051 7.02 -44.45 -51.74
C ALA A 1051 7.83 -45.36 -52.67
N VAL A 1052 8.99 -44.89 -53.16
CA VAL A 1052 9.91 -45.68 -53.98
C VAL A 1052 10.64 -46.75 -53.16
N ASP A 1053 11.08 -46.43 -51.95
CA ASP A 1053 11.82 -47.36 -51.08
C ASP A 1053 10.94 -48.49 -50.53
N ARG A 1054 9.63 -48.26 -50.36
CA ARG A 1054 8.66 -49.24 -49.82
C ARG A 1054 7.67 -49.80 -50.84
N ASP A 1055 7.80 -49.42 -52.11
CA ASP A 1055 6.95 -49.87 -53.22
C ASP A 1055 5.43 -49.70 -52.93
N LEU A 1056 5.03 -48.52 -52.47
CA LEU A 1056 3.65 -48.25 -52.04
C LEU A 1056 2.70 -48.09 -53.22
N ASP A 1057 1.50 -48.66 -53.12
CA ASP A 1057 0.41 -48.54 -54.10
C ASP A 1057 -0.33 -47.18 -54.05
N ASP A 1058 -1.27 -46.96 -54.96
CA ASP A 1058 -1.97 -45.67 -55.13
C ASP A 1058 -2.70 -45.22 -53.85
N SER A 1059 -3.24 -46.16 -53.09
CA SER A 1059 -3.94 -45.88 -51.82
C SER A 1059 -2.96 -45.51 -50.71
N GLY A 1060 -1.81 -46.20 -50.62
CA GLY A 1060 -0.72 -45.86 -49.71
C GLY A 1060 -0.07 -44.51 -50.03
N ARG A 1061 0.08 -44.18 -51.33
CA ARG A 1061 0.59 -42.88 -51.78
C ARG A 1061 -0.39 -41.74 -51.51
N ALA A 1062 -1.70 -41.97 -51.65
CA ALA A 1062 -2.73 -40.99 -51.30
C ALA A 1062 -2.74 -40.66 -49.79
N LEU A 1063 -2.57 -41.67 -48.94
CA LEU A 1063 -2.47 -41.46 -47.50
C LEU A 1063 -1.19 -40.70 -47.11
N LEU A 1064 -0.06 -41.02 -47.76
CA LEU A 1064 1.19 -40.29 -47.56
C LEU A 1064 1.04 -38.80 -47.86
N ARG A 1065 0.30 -38.40 -48.92
CA ARG A 1065 0.03 -36.99 -49.24
C ARG A 1065 -0.61 -36.25 -48.07
N THR A 1066 -1.53 -36.89 -47.34
CA THR A 1066 -2.23 -36.31 -46.19
C THR A 1066 -1.35 -36.25 -44.95
N LEU A 1067 -0.52 -37.25 -44.71
CA LEU A 1067 0.24 -37.39 -43.45
C LEU A 1067 1.59 -36.66 -43.43
N GLY A 1068 2.09 -36.19 -44.58
CA GLY A 1068 3.44 -35.63 -44.66
C GLY A 1068 4.53 -36.71 -44.77
N PRO A 1069 5.83 -36.32 -44.80
CA PRO A 1069 6.93 -37.27 -44.90
C PRO A 1069 7.13 -38.05 -43.61
N LEU A 1070 7.14 -39.39 -43.71
CA LEU A 1070 7.37 -40.30 -42.60
C LEU A 1070 8.83 -40.75 -42.57
N ALA A 1071 9.44 -40.87 -41.38
CA ALA A 1071 10.71 -41.57 -41.28
C ALA A 1071 10.50 -43.06 -41.60
N PRO A 1072 11.53 -43.77 -42.10
CA PRO A 1072 11.42 -45.19 -42.46
C PRO A 1072 11.03 -46.11 -41.30
N ASP A 1073 10.98 -45.63 -40.07
CA ASP A 1073 10.67 -46.41 -38.86
C ASP A 1073 9.48 -45.85 -38.04
N ASP A 1074 8.79 -44.82 -38.53
CA ASP A 1074 7.74 -44.13 -37.76
C ASP A 1074 6.43 -44.94 -37.66
N ASP A 1075 5.85 -44.96 -36.45
CA ASP A 1075 4.51 -45.50 -36.18
C ASP A 1075 3.43 -44.56 -36.75
N LEU A 1076 2.81 -45.00 -37.84
CA LEU A 1076 1.74 -44.32 -38.57
C LEU A 1076 0.61 -43.82 -37.66
N PHE A 1077 0.29 -44.52 -36.58
CA PHE A 1077 -0.80 -44.13 -35.68
C PHE A 1077 -0.40 -42.97 -34.77
N ALA A 1078 0.82 -43.01 -34.21
CA ALA A 1078 1.36 -41.95 -33.38
C ALA A 1078 1.53 -40.62 -34.14
N VAL A 1079 1.84 -40.70 -35.43
CA VAL A 1079 1.93 -39.53 -36.32
C VAL A 1079 0.55 -38.98 -36.64
N ALA A 1080 -0.41 -39.81 -37.05
CA ALA A 1080 -1.77 -39.39 -37.39
C ALA A 1080 -2.51 -38.70 -36.22
N SER A 1081 -2.20 -39.11 -34.99
CA SER A 1081 -2.72 -38.50 -33.75
C SER A 1081 -2.41 -37.01 -33.60
N ARG A 1082 -1.32 -36.53 -34.20
CA ARG A 1082 -0.86 -35.13 -34.12
C ARG A 1082 -1.60 -34.20 -35.08
N TYR A 1083 -2.28 -34.75 -36.09
CA TYR A 1083 -2.95 -34.01 -37.16
C TYR A 1083 -4.47 -33.91 -36.98
N GLY A 1084 -4.94 -34.14 -35.75
CA GLY A 1084 -6.35 -34.00 -35.39
C GLY A 1084 -7.14 -35.29 -35.52
N ALA A 1085 -8.29 -35.27 -34.86
CA ALA A 1085 -9.07 -36.45 -34.52
C ALA A 1085 -9.69 -37.14 -35.76
N ALA A 1086 -9.92 -36.42 -36.86
CA ALA A 1086 -10.41 -36.95 -38.14
C ALA A 1086 -9.33 -37.73 -38.92
N THR A 1087 -8.08 -37.25 -38.93
CA THR A 1087 -6.95 -37.90 -39.60
C THR A 1087 -6.51 -39.17 -38.87
N ALA A 1088 -6.53 -39.12 -37.54
CA ALA A 1088 -6.30 -40.30 -36.71
C ALA A 1088 -7.42 -41.35 -36.85
N ARG A 1089 -8.68 -40.92 -37.01
CA ARG A 1089 -9.84 -41.79 -37.31
C ARG A 1089 -9.63 -42.58 -38.61
N ASP A 1090 -9.24 -41.91 -39.70
CA ASP A 1090 -9.10 -42.56 -41.01
C ASP A 1090 -7.93 -43.57 -41.02
N VAL A 1091 -6.85 -43.26 -40.30
CA VAL A 1091 -5.71 -44.17 -40.08
C VAL A 1091 -6.08 -45.33 -39.14
N ALA A 1092 -6.95 -45.11 -38.15
CA ALA A 1092 -7.45 -46.16 -37.23
C ALA A 1092 -8.30 -47.19 -37.97
N VAL A 1093 -9.20 -46.73 -38.84
CA VAL A 1093 -10.07 -47.58 -39.66
C VAL A 1093 -9.24 -48.43 -40.63
N LEU A 1094 -8.19 -47.85 -41.24
CA LEU A 1094 -7.24 -48.59 -42.08
C LEU A 1094 -6.41 -49.64 -41.32
N GLN A 1095 -6.10 -49.39 -40.04
CA GLN A 1095 -5.30 -50.27 -39.17
C GLN A 1095 -6.10 -51.44 -38.54
N GLN A 1096 -7.43 -51.47 -38.67
CA GLN A 1096 -8.29 -52.57 -38.16
C GLN A 1096 -7.95 -53.95 -38.74
N THR A 1097 -7.14 -54.00 -39.81
CA THR A 1097 -6.71 -55.22 -40.50
C THR A 1097 -5.32 -55.70 -40.10
N ARG A 1098 -4.61 -54.99 -39.20
CA ARG A 1098 -3.19 -55.28 -38.87
C ARG A 1098 -3.00 -55.92 -37.48
N PRO A 1099 -1.97 -56.76 -37.30
CA PRO A 1099 -1.61 -57.32 -35.99
C PRO A 1099 -1.14 -56.22 -35.02
N GLY A 1100 -1.75 -56.12 -33.83
CA GLY A 1100 -1.37 -55.14 -32.78
C GLY A 1100 -2.41 -54.07 -32.42
N ALA A 1101 -3.59 -54.08 -33.07
CA ALA A 1101 -4.65 -53.08 -32.90
C ALA A 1101 -5.09 -52.83 -31.44
N ALA A 1102 -5.14 -53.87 -30.58
CA ALA A 1102 -5.56 -53.73 -29.18
C ALA A 1102 -4.62 -52.84 -28.34
N VAL A 1103 -3.31 -52.87 -28.59
CA VAL A 1103 -2.31 -52.06 -27.86
C VAL A 1103 -2.40 -50.59 -28.28
N ALA A 1104 -2.67 -50.35 -29.57
CA ALA A 1104 -2.84 -49.01 -30.12
C ALA A 1104 -4.12 -48.33 -29.60
N VAL A 1105 -5.25 -49.06 -29.55
CA VAL A 1105 -6.52 -48.55 -28.99
C VAL A 1105 -6.37 -48.16 -27.52
N ALA A 1106 -5.66 -48.96 -26.72
CA ALA A 1106 -5.42 -48.70 -25.31
C ALA A 1106 -4.55 -47.45 -25.04
N SER A 1107 -3.59 -47.17 -25.93
CA SER A 1107 -2.63 -46.07 -25.76
C SER A 1107 -3.24 -44.66 -25.85
N TRP A 1108 -4.44 -44.54 -26.41
CA TRP A 1108 -5.11 -43.25 -26.63
C TRP A 1108 -5.97 -42.77 -25.45
N GLY A 1109 -6.46 -43.70 -24.61
CA GLY A 1109 -7.21 -43.38 -23.38
C GLY A 1109 -8.32 -42.35 -23.55
N ASP A 1110 -8.29 -41.29 -22.75
CA ASP A 1110 -9.36 -40.27 -22.69
C ASP A 1110 -9.47 -39.42 -23.98
N ARG A 1111 -8.54 -39.55 -24.94
CA ARG A 1111 -8.51 -38.75 -26.18
C ARG A 1111 -9.56 -39.16 -27.22
N TRP A 1112 -10.19 -40.31 -27.04
CA TRP A 1112 -11.36 -40.72 -27.83
C TRP A 1112 -12.61 -39.86 -27.55
N LEU A 1113 -12.61 -39.07 -26.46
CA LEU A 1113 -13.79 -38.35 -25.96
C LEU A 1113 -14.47 -37.40 -26.94
N PRO A 1114 -13.75 -36.46 -27.57
CA PRO A 1114 -14.39 -35.46 -28.40
C PRO A 1114 -15.01 -36.07 -29.66
N LEU A 1115 -14.57 -37.28 -30.03
CA LEU A 1115 -15.03 -38.00 -31.22
C LEU A 1115 -16.33 -38.78 -30.98
N LEU A 1116 -16.61 -39.17 -29.73
CA LEU A 1116 -17.85 -39.84 -29.32
C LEU A 1116 -19.05 -38.89 -29.30
N ALA A 1117 -18.84 -37.61 -29.00
CA ALA A 1117 -19.88 -36.59 -28.88
C ALA A 1117 -20.35 -36.00 -30.22
N GLY A 1118 -19.75 -36.39 -31.35
CA GLY A 1118 -20.06 -35.86 -32.68
C GLY A 1118 -20.92 -36.80 -33.55
N PRO A 1119 -21.48 -36.31 -34.68
CA PRO A 1119 -22.37 -37.06 -35.59
C PRO A 1119 -21.73 -38.27 -36.30
N HIS A 1120 -20.46 -38.55 -36.02
CA HIS A 1120 -19.70 -39.68 -36.55
C HIS A 1120 -19.21 -40.64 -35.44
N GLY A 1121 -19.88 -40.65 -34.28
CA GLY A 1121 -19.50 -41.46 -33.11
C GLY A 1121 -19.74 -42.97 -33.25
N ALA A 1122 -20.67 -43.41 -34.12
CA ALA A 1122 -21.06 -44.83 -34.23
C ALA A 1122 -19.93 -45.80 -34.65
N PRO A 1123 -19.08 -45.50 -35.66
CA PRO A 1123 -17.95 -46.37 -36.02
C PRO A 1123 -16.86 -46.47 -34.94
N ILE A 1124 -16.71 -45.41 -34.13
CA ILE A 1124 -15.75 -45.36 -33.02
C ILE A 1124 -16.30 -46.11 -31.80
N ALA A 1125 -17.59 -45.98 -31.52
CA ALA A 1125 -18.29 -46.78 -30.50
C ALA A 1125 -18.18 -48.29 -30.81
N ALA A 1126 -18.31 -48.70 -32.08
CA ALA A 1126 -18.12 -50.10 -32.50
C ALA A 1126 -16.67 -50.60 -32.31
N LEU A 1127 -15.67 -49.75 -32.57
CA LEU A 1127 -14.25 -50.08 -32.38
C LEU A 1127 -13.90 -50.25 -30.88
N LEU A 1128 -14.40 -49.35 -30.02
CA LEU A 1128 -14.19 -49.39 -28.58
C LEU A 1128 -14.94 -50.54 -27.90
N ALA A 1129 -16.09 -50.97 -28.46
CA ALA A 1129 -16.80 -52.16 -28.01
C ALA A 1129 -16.03 -53.46 -28.30
N GLN A 1130 -15.22 -53.50 -29.37
CA GLN A 1130 -14.38 -54.67 -29.71
C GLN A 1130 -13.06 -54.71 -28.92
N PHE A 1131 -12.51 -53.55 -28.55
CA PHE A 1131 -11.24 -53.44 -27.84
C PHE A 1131 -11.38 -52.46 -26.64
N PRO A 1132 -11.88 -52.95 -25.48
CA PRO A 1132 -12.19 -52.10 -24.33
C PRO A 1132 -10.92 -51.46 -23.73
N CYS A 1133 -11.02 -50.21 -23.29
CA CYS A 1133 -9.90 -49.44 -22.75
C CYS A 1133 -10.17 -49.06 -21.28
N PRO A 1134 -9.68 -49.84 -20.29
CA PRO A 1134 -9.91 -49.55 -18.88
C PRO A 1134 -9.16 -48.28 -18.45
N SER A 1135 -9.88 -47.27 -17.95
CA SER A 1135 -9.34 -45.99 -17.48
C SER A 1135 -9.95 -45.62 -16.11
N PRO A 1136 -9.18 -45.14 -15.12
CA PRO A 1136 -9.72 -44.60 -13.87
C PRO A 1136 -10.52 -43.29 -14.05
N ALA A 1137 -10.51 -42.71 -15.27
CA ALA A 1137 -11.27 -41.51 -15.62
C ALA A 1137 -12.56 -41.81 -16.41
N VAL A 1138 -13.05 -43.06 -16.40
CA VAL A 1138 -14.27 -43.51 -17.11
C VAL A 1138 -15.47 -42.56 -16.90
N SER A 1139 -15.64 -41.98 -15.71
CA SER A 1139 -16.71 -41.01 -15.43
C SER A 1139 -16.56 -39.66 -16.15
N ALA A 1140 -15.34 -39.20 -16.42
CA ALA A 1140 -15.10 -38.02 -17.26
C ALA A 1140 -15.36 -38.37 -18.73
N TRP A 1141 -15.06 -39.63 -19.09
CA TRP A 1141 -15.31 -40.18 -20.42
C TRP A 1141 -16.81 -40.17 -20.77
N LEU A 1142 -17.62 -40.68 -19.85
CA LEU A 1142 -19.07 -40.76 -20.01
C LEU A 1142 -19.75 -39.38 -19.96
N ARG A 1143 -19.22 -38.43 -19.17
CA ARG A 1143 -19.77 -37.06 -19.08
C ARG A 1143 -19.53 -36.22 -20.32
N ALA A 1144 -18.38 -36.38 -20.99
CA ALA A 1144 -18.05 -35.58 -22.17
C ALA A 1144 -18.64 -36.15 -23.48
N ALA A 1145 -19.15 -37.39 -23.48
CA ALA A 1145 -19.72 -38.04 -24.66
C ALA A 1145 -21.08 -37.46 -25.13
N GLY A 1146 -21.77 -36.68 -24.30
CA GLY A 1146 -23.08 -36.12 -24.65
C GLY A 1146 -24.18 -37.18 -24.88
N GLN A 1147 -25.42 -36.73 -25.10
CA GLN A 1147 -26.59 -37.63 -25.14
C GLN A 1147 -26.62 -38.56 -26.37
N ASP A 1148 -26.14 -38.09 -27.52
CA ASP A 1148 -26.05 -38.89 -28.75
C ASP A 1148 -24.94 -39.96 -28.66
N GLY A 1149 -23.78 -39.62 -28.08
CA GLY A 1149 -22.68 -40.56 -27.86
C GLY A 1149 -23.03 -41.64 -26.85
N LEU A 1150 -23.78 -41.29 -25.79
CA LEU A 1150 -24.32 -42.26 -24.82
C LEU A 1150 -25.38 -43.18 -25.44
N THR A 1151 -26.18 -42.68 -26.40
CA THR A 1151 -27.19 -43.47 -27.11
C THR A 1151 -26.56 -44.52 -28.05
N GLU A 1152 -25.47 -44.20 -28.77
CA GLU A 1152 -24.76 -45.18 -29.60
C GLU A 1152 -23.96 -46.20 -28.78
N LEU A 1153 -23.36 -45.78 -27.66
CA LEU A 1153 -22.71 -46.72 -26.72
C LEU A 1153 -23.72 -47.70 -26.09
N GLY A 1154 -24.94 -47.24 -25.79
CA GLY A 1154 -26.02 -48.06 -25.24
C GLY A 1154 -26.49 -49.19 -26.16
N ARG A 1155 -26.35 -49.06 -27.49
CA ARG A 1155 -26.70 -50.12 -28.46
C ARG A 1155 -25.78 -51.34 -28.43
N HIS A 1156 -24.59 -51.22 -27.83
CA HIS A 1156 -23.59 -52.29 -27.70
C HIS A 1156 -23.45 -52.81 -26.24
N GLY A 1157 -24.45 -52.52 -25.39
CA GLY A 1157 -24.36 -52.25 -23.96
C GLY A 1157 -24.03 -53.33 -22.90
N ARG A 1158 -23.48 -54.51 -23.21
CA ARG A 1158 -23.14 -55.48 -22.14
C ARG A 1158 -21.71 -55.35 -21.58
N ALA A 1159 -20.73 -55.10 -22.46
CA ALA A 1159 -19.32 -54.98 -22.07
C ALA A 1159 -18.97 -53.65 -21.38
N LEU A 1160 -19.83 -52.62 -21.52
CA LEU A 1160 -19.60 -51.29 -20.96
C LEU A 1160 -19.99 -51.20 -19.48
N LEU A 1161 -21.06 -51.91 -19.07
CA LEU A 1161 -21.53 -51.98 -17.68
C LEU A 1161 -20.51 -52.69 -16.78
N ASP A 1162 -19.89 -53.77 -17.29
CA ASP A 1162 -18.81 -54.49 -16.61
C ASP A 1162 -17.56 -53.61 -16.40
N LEU A 1163 -17.36 -52.60 -17.26
CA LEU A 1163 -16.21 -51.70 -17.23
C LEU A 1163 -16.42 -50.51 -16.27
N VAL A 1164 -17.68 -50.10 -16.06
CA VAL A 1164 -18.07 -49.10 -15.04
C VAL A 1164 -18.06 -49.71 -13.63
N ASP A 1165 -18.51 -50.95 -13.49
CA ASP A 1165 -18.48 -51.71 -12.23
C ASP A 1165 -17.03 -51.94 -11.73
N GLN A 1166 -16.08 -52.15 -12.64
CA GLN A 1166 -14.66 -52.37 -12.32
C GLN A 1166 -13.88 -51.08 -11.99
N ALA A 1167 -14.47 -49.89 -12.15
CA ALA A 1167 -13.75 -48.61 -12.13
C ALA A 1167 -13.99 -47.71 -10.90
N ASP A 1168 -14.85 -48.13 -9.95
CA ASP A 1168 -15.09 -47.47 -8.64
C ASP A 1168 -15.34 -45.93 -8.71
N PRO A 1169 -16.44 -45.49 -9.36
CA PRO A 1169 -16.64 -44.08 -9.73
C PRO A 1169 -17.02 -43.15 -8.55
N HIS A 1170 -16.69 -41.86 -8.67
CA HIS A 1170 -16.84 -40.85 -7.61
C HIS A 1170 -18.33 -40.44 -7.36
N PRO A 1171 -18.77 -40.19 -6.11
CA PRO A 1171 -20.14 -39.80 -5.71
C PRO A 1171 -20.84 -38.69 -6.50
N GLN A 1172 -20.06 -37.76 -7.05
CA GLN A 1172 -20.57 -36.59 -7.79
C GLN A 1172 -21.13 -36.97 -9.16
N ASP A 1173 -21.00 -38.24 -9.54
CA ASP A 1173 -21.31 -38.79 -10.85
C ASP A 1173 -22.67 -39.53 -10.82
N ALA A 1174 -23.34 -39.49 -9.67
CA ALA A 1174 -24.62 -40.16 -9.39
C ALA A 1174 -25.76 -39.79 -10.38
N LYS A 1175 -25.74 -38.58 -10.95
CA LYS A 1175 -26.69 -38.18 -11.99
C LYS A 1175 -26.45 -38.94 -13.31
N LEU A 1176 -25.18 -39.08 -13.71
CA LEU A 1176 -24.77 -39.79 -14.92
C LEU A 1176 -25.00 -41.30 -14.79
N LEU A 1177 -24.73 -41.86 -13.61
CA LEU A 1177 -25.10 -43.24 -13.26
C LEU A 1177 -26.62 -43.40 -13.29
N GLY A 1178 -27.40 -42.47 -12.72
CA GLY A 1178 -28.87 -42.46 -12.80
C GLY A 1178 -29.41 -42.47 -14.24
N ASP A 1179 -28.82 -41.68 -15.14
CA ASP A 1179 -29.20 -41.60 -16.55
C ASP A 1179 -28.84 -42.90 -17.32
N LEU A 1180 -27.70 -43.54 -17.00
CA LEU A 1180 -27.32 -44.87 -17.52
C LEU A 1180 -28.21 -46.00 -17.00
N LEU A 1181 -28.75 -45.87 -15.78
CA LEU A 1181 -29.65 -46.85 -15.16
C LEU A 1181 -31.07 -46.82 -15.72
N GLN A 1182 -31.54 -45.68 -16.22
CA GLN A 1182 -32.80 -45.58 -16.96
C GLN A 1182 -32.78 -46.34 -18.31
N LEU A 1183 -31.60 -46.71 -18.81
CA LEU A 1183 -31.40 -47.48 -20.05
C LEU A 1183 -31.43 -49.00 -19.85
N GLY A 1184 -31.68 -49.49 -18.61
CA GLY A 1184 -31.97 -50.89 -18.30
C GLY A 1184 -30.84 -51.61 -17.57
N GLY A 1185 -30.77 -51.45 -16.24
CA GLY A 1185 -29.85 -52.18 -15.36
C GLY A 1185 -30.54 -52.71 -14.11
N GLY A 1186 -30.43 -54.02 -13.87
CA GLY A 1186 -30.98 -54.72 -12.69
C GLY A 1186 -30.19 -54.51 -11.39
N PRO A 1187 -30.21 -55.47 -10.45
CA PRO A 1187 -29.76 -55.33 -9.05
C PRO A 1187 -28.38 -54.70 -8.77
N ALA A 1188 -27.44 -54.74 -9.74
CA ALA A 1188 -26.14 -54.07 -9.64
C ALA A 1188 -26.26 -52.53 -9.60
N ALA A 1189 -27.28 -51.97 -10.26
CA ALA A 1189 -27.65 -50.56 -10.24
C ALA A 1189 -27.98 -50.02 -8.85
N TYR A 1190 -28.64 -50.87 -8.06
CA TYR A 1190 -29.13 -50.56 -6.72
C TYR A 1190 -27.98 -50.48 -5.71
N HIS A 1191 -26.92 -51.29 -5.90
CA HIS A 1191 -25.75 -51.30 -5.03
C HIS A 1191 -24.92 -50.00 -5.13
N LEU A 1192 -24.73 -49.46 -6.34
CA LEU A 1192 -23.96 -48.23 -6.61
C LEU A 1192 -24.61 -46.96 -6.05
N ILE A 1193 -25.94 -46.91 -5.93
CA ILE A 1193 -26.66 -45.75 -5.40
C ILE A 1193 -26.57 -45.69 -3.86
N VAL A 1194 -26.56 -46.86 -3.21
CA VAL A 1194 -26.53 -46.98 -1.75
C VAL A 1194 -25.15 -46.62 -1.17
N GLU A 1195 -24.05 -46.90 -1.86
CA GLU A 1195 -22.70 -46.63 -1.35
C GLU A 1195 -22.21 -45.18 -1.51
N HIS A 1196 -22.80 -44.37 -2.40
CA HIS A 1196 -22.16 -43.11 -2.81
C HIS A 1196 -22.98 -41.81 -2.64
N GLY A 1197 -24.25 -41.85 -2.22
CA GLY A 1197 -24.99 -40.68 -1.68
C GLY A 1197 -25.37 -39.53 -2.65
N LEU A 1198 -26.65 -39.11 -2.65
CA LEU A 1198 -27.18 -38.06 -3.55
C LEU A 1198 -27.15 -36.62 -2.97
N PRO A 1199 -26.92 -35.57 -3.80
CA PRO A 1199 -26.94 -34.15 -3.39
C PRO A 1199 -28.32 -33.61 -2.97
N GLN A 1200 -28.33 -32.71 -1.97
CA GLN A 1200 -29.53 -32.10 -1.33
C GLN A 1200 -30.53 -31.44 -2.29
N ARG A 1201 -30.06 -30.99 -3.45
CA ARG A 1201 -30.83 -30.30 -4.51
C ARG A 1201 -31.70 -31.21 -5.39
N LEU A 1202 -31.46 -32.52 -5.38
CA LEU A 1202 -32.25 -33.52 -6.14
C LEU A 1202 -33.35 -34.18 -5.29
N TRP A 1203 -33.40 -33.87 -3.99
CA TRP A 1203 -34.40 -34.39 -3.07
C TRP A 1203 -35.85 -34.01 -3.40
N PRO A 1204 -36.16 -32.79 -3.90
CA PRO A 1204 -37.53 -32.45 -4.27
C PRO A 1204 -38.11 -33.34 -5.37
N GLU A 1205 -37.29 -33.78 -6.32
CA GLU A 1205 -37.69 -34.68 -7.42
C GLU A 1205 -37.81 -36.14 -6.96
N VAL A 1206 -36.92 -36.61 -6.08
CA VAL A 1206 -37.02 -37.95 -5.47
C VAL A 1206 -38.25 -38.07 -4.57
N VAL A 1207 -38.60 -37.01 -3.84
CA VAL A 1207 -39.82 -36.94 -3.02
C VAL A 1207 -41.07 -36.96 -3.91
N ALA A 1208 -41.06 -36.17 -4.99
CA ALA A 1208 -42.16 -36.12 -5.96
C ALA A 1208 -42.38 -37.44 -6.72
N LEU A 1209 -41.34 -38.26 -6.90
CA LEU A 1209 -41.41 -39.56 -7.59
C LEU A 1209 -41.75 -40.75 -6.67
N SER A 1210 -41.69 -40.59 -5.35
CA SER A 1210 -41.88 -41.69 -4.38
C SER A 1210 -43.30 -41.80 -3.81
N ASP A 1211 -44.17 -40.82 -4.11
CA ASP A 1211 -45.54 -40.69 -3.58
C ASP A 1211 -45.65 -40.81 -2.04
N ARG A 1212 -44.55 -40.57 -1.31
CA ARG A 1212 -44.47 -40.59 0.15
C ARG A 1212 -43.88 -39.28 0.69
N PRO A 1213 -44.21 -38.88 1.94
CA PRO A 1213 -43.65 -37.69 2.56
C PRO A 1213 -42.12 -37.79 2.70
N ALA A 1214 -41.40 -36.70 2.43
CA ALA A 1214 -39.94 -36.62 2.47
C ALA A 1214 -39.33 -37.08 3.80
N GLU A 1215 -40.06 -36.89 4.89
CA GLU A 1215 -39.66 -37.21 6.26
C GLU A 1215 -39.56 -38.73 6.49
N ASP A 1216 -40.44 -39.53 5.88
CA ASP A 1216 -40.42 -41.01 6.00
C ASP A 1216 -39.28 -41.64 5.18
N VAL A 1217 -38.95 -41.04 4.04
CA VAL A 1217 -37.82 -41.46 3.20
C VAL A 1217 -36.49 -41.13 3.89
N LEU A 1218 -36.42 -39.99 4.59
CA LEU A 1218 -35.25 -39.58 5.37
C LEU A 1218 -35.11 -40.37 6.68
N LEU A 1219 -36.20 -40.71 7.39
CA LEU A 1219 -36.18 -41.50 8.62
C LEU A 1219 -35.70 -42.94 8.40
N ALA A 1220 -36.03 -43.55 7.26
CA ALA A 1220 -35.51 -44.87 6.89
C ALA A 1220 -33.99 -44.84 6.64
N LEU A 1221 -33.47 -43.73 6.13
CA LEU A 1221 -32.04 -43.53 5.81
C LEU A 1221 -31.20 -43.01 7.00
N TRP A 1222 -31.81 -42.33 7.97
CA TRP A 1222 -31.13 -41.80 9.17
C TRP A 1222 -31.13 -42.73 10.40
N SER A 1223 -31.58 -43.98 10.27
CA SER A 1223 -31.62 -44.93 11.38
C SER A 1223 -30.31 -45.71 11.65
N SER A 1224 -29.16 -45.26 11.16
CA SER A 1224 -27.88 -45.88 11.56
C SER A 1224 -26.70 -44.90 11.64
N ASP A 1225 -26.71 -44.04 12.66
CA ASP A 1225 -25.45 -43.67 13.31
C ASP A 1225 -24.87 -44.91 14.00
N GLY A 1226 -23.57 -45.12 13.85
CA GLY A 1226 -22.80 -45.71 14.95
C GLY A 1226 -21.57 -46.52 14.55
N TRP A 1227 -20.40 -45.97 14.88
CA TRP A 1227 -19.17 -46.74 15.13
C TRP A 1227 -19.43 -48.04 15.94
N ASN A 1228 -18.88 -49.15 15.42
CA ASN A 1228 -18.73 -50.54 15.95
C ASN A 1228 -18.99 -50.79 17.46
N PRO A 1229 -19.62 -51.92 17.85
CA PRO A 1229 -18.99 -53.25 17.73
C PRO A 1229 -19.93 -54.45 17.42
N THR A 1230 -19.35 -55.56 16.97
CA THR A 1230 -19.94 -56.92 16.86
C THR A 1230 -20.49 -57.47 18.20
N PRO A 1231 -21.20 -58.62 18.27
CA PRO A 1231 -22.06 -59.38 17.32
C PRO A 1231 -23.45 -59.76 17.96
N VAL A 1232 -24.19 -60.69 17.31
CA VAL A 1232 -25.19 -61.67 17.87
C VAL A 1232 -26.65 -61.53 17.36
N THR A 1233 -27.04 -62.49 16.49
CA THR A 1233 -28.40 -63.02 16.20
C THR A 1233 -29.10 -63.50 17.48
N PRO A 1234 -30.45 -63.65 17.61
CA PRO A 1234 -31.34 -64.27 16.60
C PRO A 1234 -32.84 -63.83 16.61
N GLN A 1235 -33.58 -64.37 15.62
CA GLN A 1235 -34.94 -64.97 15.67
C GLN A 1235 -36.02 -64.34 16.59
N TYR A 1236 -37.16 -63.99 16.01
CA TYR A 1236 -38.42 -64.77 16.07
C TYR A 1236 -39.44 -64.23 15.08
#